data_AF-A0A0C9RCX8-F1
#
_entry.id   AF-A0A0C9RCX8-F1
#
_cell.length_a   1.000
_cell.length_b   1.000
_cell.length_c   1.000
_cell.angle_alpha   90.00
_cell.angle_beta   90.00
_cell.angle_gamma   90.00
#
_symmetry.space_group_name_H-M   'P 1'
#
loop_
_entity.id
_entity.type
_entity.pdbx_description
1 polymer ?
#
loop_
_entity_poly.entity_id
_entity_poly.type
_entity_poly.pdbx_seq_one_letter_code
_entity_poly.pdbx_strand_id
1 'polypeptide(L)'
;MALHRDRPTWMSTIRARKVLLWMCLFPYLLLSDCYEESSEHSEEDTSKLIRIDGDVIFGGIFPMHEQVAGVGGESPCGAVKEEKGVQRLEAMLFALDEINMSNDLLPNTTIGALILDSCSSDTYALDQSMEFVRSYMNQDMSEYRCEDGRPPQYTPHKSVTGVIGASFSVVSIMVANILRLFKIPQLSYASTSTELSEKSRFEYFSRVVPPDNFQAQAMVEVVHQLGWKYVSTVAVEGDYGEKGIASFISLAGEYSICIAVSEKILRNSRNEDFDRIIERLNSKHNARGVVLFVDEDNVRKLLQATIRANRTGHFMWVGSDSWGAKVHPVRDQEIAAESAITILPFRNRLDDFDVYYKNLRPRVGDECEGQMERNVPHAKLPGKIVNCRNVWFREFWSQHHKCTFGGSTSQFGLKRCTGDEIMNEYDQEGLVPFVVDAVYAMAHAVHNYIDDECVKAEGTMHHLCDKLAPAPPGQHLLQYIRNVTFVGRQETEIRFNSDGDAYGYYNIYQYQRNEEGRFDYTRIGSWKEILTLDINMTRWTGGPGEANIPRSTCSDNCPLGHVRNFQDACCWSCMSCSETAYVYNDTCHICEPGWAPDIWKSKCIKVPAEVIHWRSPWAIVPLAFAAIGILSTLFTFMVFLRNNFGSTDRCNSLANDRSTGHQRDSSKSIDSSPHLSCINVFTDDVTSIQYATHSHVHIVCI
;
A
#
# COMPACT_ATOMS: atom_id res chain seq x y z
N MET A 1 61.14 -17.32 39.08
CA MET A 1 62.00 -18.33 39.74
C MET A 1 61.41 -19.69 39.38
N ALA A 2 61.94 -20.51 38.48
CA ALA A 2 63.31 -20.71 37.95
C ALA A 2 64.24 -21.56 38.85
N LEU A 3 64.42 -22.83 38.44
CA LEU A 3 65.61 -23.70 38.63
C LEU A 3 65.89 -24.20 40.08
N HIS A 4 66.53 -25.34 40.34
CA HIS A 4 67.15 -26.37 39.48
C HIS A 4 67.28 -27.75 40.20
N ARG A 5 68.12 -28.65 39.64
CA ARG A 5 68.69 -29.92 40.20
C ARG A 5 67.82 -31.19 40.05
N ASP A 6 68.36 -32.37 39.71
CA ASP A 6 69.72 -32.71 39.20
C ASP A 6 69.70 -33.96 38.28
N ARG A 7 70.76 -34.15 37.49
CA ARG A 7 71.16 -35.39 36.77
C ARG A 7 72.64 -35.66 37.13
N PRO A 8 73.11 -36.93 37.27
CA PRO A 8 73.63 -37.73 36.14
C PRO A 8 73.40 -39.27 36.36
N THR A 9 74.01 -40.28 35.70
CA THR A 9 75.07 -40.37 34.66
C THR A 9 74.90 -41.63 33.78
N TRP A 10 74.85 -41.47 32.44
CA TRP A 10 75.36 -42.32 31.35
C TRP A 10 75.16 -43.86 31.27
N MET A 11 75.29 -44.37 30.04
CA MET A 11 75.11 -45.77 29.62
C MET A 11 76.43 -46.55 29.55
N SER A 12 76.37 -47.88 29.75
CA SER A 12 77.02 -48.82 28.81
C SER A 12 76.46 -50.25 28.85
N THR A 13 76.22 -50.75 27.64
CA THR A 13 76.10 -52.13 27.15
C THR A 13 77.09 -53.14 27.80
N ILE A 14 76.88 -54.46 27.81
CA ILE A 14 76.25 -55.36 26.80
C ILE A 14 75.91 -56.77 27.36
N ARG A 15 75.31 -57.63 26.51
CA ARG A 15 75.00 -59.09 26.66
C ARG A 15 73.84 -59.46 27.60
N ALA A 16 72.73 -60.12 27.22
CA ALA A 16 72.27 -60.94 26.07
C ALA A 16 71.87 -62.37 26.50
N ARG A 17 70.62 -62.51 26.94
CA ARG A 17 69.76 -63.71 26.82
C ARG A 17 68.30 -63.22 26.90
N LYS A 18 67.36 -63.94 26.26
CA LYS A 18 65.92 -63.58 26.09
C LYS A 18 65.56 -62.46 25.09
N VAL A 19 65.99 -62.58 23.83
CA VAL A 19 65.25 -62.03 22.67
C VAL A 19 65.23 -63.08 21.56
N LEU A 20 64.27 -64.01 21.60
CA LEU A 20 64.10 -65.06 20.57
C LEU A 20 62.74 -65.80 20.66
N LEU A 21 61.69 -65.13 21.17
CA LEU A 21 60.38 -65.75 21.43
C LEU A 21 59.19 -64.81 21.21
N TRP A 22 59.41 -63.67 20.54
CA TRP A 22 58.44 -62.56 20.37
C TRP A 22 58.45 -61.98 18.93
N MET A 23 58.59 -62.85 17.91
CA MET A 23 58.54 -62.47 16.48
C MET A 23 57.80 -63.47 15.57
N CYS A 24 57.00 -64.40 16.13
CA CYS A 24 56.31 -65.45 15.34
C CYS A 24 54.78 -65.53 15.57
N LEU A 25 54.18 -64.57 16.28
CA LEU A 25 52.74 -64.56 16.62
C LEU A 25 52.15 -63.15 16.44
N PHE A 26 52.12 -62.68 15.20
CA PHE A 26 51.45 -61.42 14.83
C PHE A 26 50.79 -61.37 13.42
N PRO A 27 50.65 -62.49 12.67
CA PRO A 27 49.69 -62.55 11.56
C PRO A 27 48.70 -63.72 11.73
N TYR A 28 47.74 -63.61 12.66
CA TYR A 28 46.63 -64.57 12.79
C TYR A 28 45.38 -63.96 13.46
N LEU A 29 44.97 -62.75 13.02
CA LEU A 29 43.76 -62.06 13.49
C LEU A 29 43.15 -61.10 12.44
N LEU A 30 43.21 -61.50 11.16
CA LEU A 30 42.56 -60.80 10.03
C LEU A 30 42.00 -61.82 9.03
N LEU A 31 40.84 -62.39 9.36
CA LEU A 31 39.90 -63.15 8.51
C LEU A 31 38.71 -63.54 9.39
N SER A 32 37.48 -63.51 8.86
CA SER A 32 36.18 -63.58 9.58
C SER A 32 35.98 -62.51 10.68
N ASP A 33 34.94 -61.67 10.67
CA ASP A 33 33.80 -61.54 9.74
C ASP A 33 33.48 -60.07 9.45
N CYS A 34 33.35 -59.75 8.15
CA CYS A 34 32.59 -58.60 7.64
C CYS A 34 31.69 -59.10 6.51
N TYR A 35 30.79 -60.06 6.83
CA TYR A 35 29.60 -60.30 6.00
C TYR A 35 28.50 -59.40 6.55
N GLU A 36 28.59 -58.12 6.21
CA GLU A 36 27.52 -57.15 6.44
C GLU A 36 26.92 -56.82 5.07
N GLU A 37 25.61 -56.95 4.99
CA GLU A 37 24.84 -57.01 3.76
C GLU A 37 24.98 -55.70 2.97
N SER A 38 25.32 -55.78 1.68
CA SER A 38 25.45 -54.61 0.82
C SER A 38 24.07 -54.04 0.48
N SER A 39 23.43 -53.39 1.46
CA SER A 39 22.28 -52.54 1.19
C SER A 39 22.75 -51.45 0.23
N GLU A 40 22.09 -51.34 -0.91
CA GLU A 40 22.17 -50.15 -1.74
C GLU A 40 21.54 -49.00 -0.95
N HIS A 41 22.34 -48.32 -0.13
CA HIS A 41 22.07 -46.95 0.24
C HIS A 41 22.22 -46.14 -1.05
N SER A 42 21.11 -46.06 -1.82
CA SER A 42 20.86 -44.90 -2.65
C SER A 42 21.08 -43.68 -1.78
N GLU A 43 22.00 -42.79 -2.15
CA GLU A 43 22.12 -41.49 -1.52
C GLU A 43 20.79 -40.76 -1.74
N GLU A 44 19.94 -40.74 -0.71
CA GLU A 44 18.67 -40.03 -0.73
C GLU A 44 19.01 -38.53 -0.84
N ASP A 45 18.87 -37.99 -2.06
CA ASP A 45 19.35 -36.65 -2.39
C ASP A 45 18.80 -35.64 -1.37
N THR A 46 19.72 -35.06 -0.61
CA THR A 46 19.37 -34.21 0.53
C THR A 46 18.78 -32.86 0.09
N SER A 47 18.77 -32.57 -1.21
CA SER A 47 17.96 -31.49 -1.79
C SER A 47 16.49 -31.91 -1.92
N LYS A 48 15.63 -31.38 -1.05
CA LYS A 48 14.16 -31.40 -1.25
C LYS A 48 13.82 -30.53 -2.48
N LEU A 49 13.92 -31.10 -3.68
CA LEU A 49 13.48 -30.48 -4.93
C LEU A 49 12.62 -31.45 -5.77
N ILE A 50 11.92 -30.92 -6.77
CA ILE A 50 11.24 -31.75 -7.79
C ILE A 50 11.95 -31.52 -9.12
N ARG A 51 12.33 -32.61 -9.80
CA ARG A 51 12.75 -32.60 -11.20
C ARG A 51 11.80 -33.49 -12.01
N ILE A 52 11.32 -32.98 -13.13
CA ILE A 52 10.48 -33.68 -14.11
C ILE A 52 11.15 -33.47 -15.47
N ASP A 53 11.51 -34.54 -16.15
CA ASP A 53 12.21 -34.44 -17.43
C ASP A 53 11.26 -34.06 -18.57
N GLY A 54 11.79 -33.26 -19.51
CA GLY A 54 11.12 -32.82 -20.73
C GLY A 54 12.11 -32.13 -21.66
N ASP A 55 11.71 -31.80 -22.89
CA ASP A 55 12.54 -31.15 -23.89
C ASP A 55 12.88 -29.71 -23.50
N VAL A 56 11.91 -28.99 -22.92
CA VAL A 56 12.05 -27.64 -22.38
C VAL A 56 11.83 -27.68 -20.87
N ILE A 57 12.74 -27.16 -20.06
CA ILE A 57 12.61 -27.14 -18.59
C ILE A 57 12.18 -25.75 -18.10
N PHE A 58 11.06 -25.67 -17.39
CA PHE A 58 10.64 -24.48 -16.64
C PHE A 58 11.07 -24.59 -15.17
N GLY A 59 11.69 -23.54 -14.65
CA GLY A 59 11.97 -23.39 -13.23
C GLY A 59 10.70 -22.96 -12.47
N GLY A 60 10.49 -23.46 -11.26
CA GLY A 60 9.39 -23.03 -10.39
C GLY A 60 9.89 -22.69 -9.00
N ILE A 61 9.43 -21.58 -8.41
CA ILE A 61 9.70 -21.23 -7.01
C ILE A 61 8.38 -21.03 -6.28
N PHE A 62 8.13 -21.86 -5.27
CA PHE A 62 6.94 -21.79 -4.41
C PHE A 62 7.34 -21.71 -2.94
N PRO A 63 6.61 -20.94 -2.10
CA PRO A 63 6.85 -20.91 -0.66
C PRO A 63 6.15 -22.12 -0.02
N MET A 64 6.76 -23.31 -0.12
CA MET A 64 6.17 -24.55 0.39
C MET A 64 6.13 -24.56 1.91
N HIS A 65 7.09 -23.92 2.58
CA HIS A 65 7.09 -23.75 4.03
C HIS A 65 6.99 -22.28 4.49
N GLU A 66 6.58 -22.11 5.75
CA GLU A 66 6.76 -20.88 6.53
C GLU A 66 8.24 -20.56 6.77
N GLN A 67 8.54 -19.27 7.00
CA GLN A 67 9.86 -18.84 7.41
C GLN A 67 9.96 -18.92 8.94
N VAL A 68 10.89 -19.70 9.46
CA VAL A 68 11.24 -19.74 10.89
C VAL A 68 12.61 -19.13 11.14
N ALA A 69 12.81 -18.61 12.35
CA ALA A 69 14.10 -18.09 12.79
C ALA A 69 15.06 -19.26 13.06
N GLY A 70 15.81 -19.69 12.03
CA GLY A 70 16.74 -20.81 12.11
C GLY A 70 17.77 -20.64 13.22
N VAL A 71 17.85 -21.62 14.13
CA VAL A 71 18.80 -21.64 15.24
C VAL A 71 19.94 -22.58 14.87
N GLY A 72 21.19 -22.13 15.03
CA GLY A 72 22.36 -23.02 14.96
C GLY A 72 22.71 -23.62 13.58
N GLY A 73 22.11 -23.13 12.49
CA GLY A 73 22.35 -23.64 11.13
C GLY A 73 21.31 -24.65 10.63
N GLU A 74 20.23 -24.87 11.38
CA GLU A 74 19.04 -25.57 10.88
C GLU A 74 18.36 -24.80 9.73
N SER A 75 17.65 -25.54 8.86
CA SER A 75 16.95 -24.97 7.70
C SER A 75 15.87 -23.96 8.14
N PRO A 76 15.70 -22.81 7.45
CA PRO A 76 14.73 -21.77 7.84
C PRO A 76 13.27 -22.11 7.50
N CYS A 77 12.98 -23.38 7.21
CA CYS A 77 11.69 -23.90 6.74
C CYS A 77 10.85 -24.41 7.92
N GLY A 78 9.67 -23.81 8.13
CA GLY A 78 8.70 -24.15 9.17
C GLY A 78 7.63 -25.14 8.70
N ALA A 79 6.37 -24.88 9.09
CA ALA A 79 5.22 -25.69 8.69
C ALA A 79 4.89 -25.54 7.19
N VAL A 80 4.18 -26.53 6.61
CA VAL A 80 3.82 -26.54 5.18
C VAL A 80 2.65 -25.59 4.91
N LYS A 81 2.75 -24.80 3.84
CA LYS A 81 1.71 -23.87 3.38
C LYS A 81 0.73 -24.56 2.44
N GLU A 82 -0.34 -25.08 3.01
CA GLU A 82 -1.39 -25.83 2.31
C GLU A 82 -1.98 -25.03 1.13
N GLU A 83 -2.51 -23.83 1.39
CA GLU A 83 -3.02 -22.92 0.35
C GLU A 83 -1.87 -22.28 -0.48
N LYS A 84 -1.04 -21.48 0.18
CA LYS A 84 -0.13 -20.52 -0.47
C LYS A 84 1.14 -21.17 -1.07
N GLY A 85 1.37 -22.46 -0.78
CA GLY A 85 2.45 -23.28 -1.32
C GLY A 85 1.93 -24.45 -2.15
N VAL A 86 1.30 -25.45 -1.51
CA VAL A 86 0.94 -26.73 -2.15
C VAL A 86 -0.03 -26.55 -3.31
N GLN A 87 -1.13 -25.81 -3.14
CA GLN A 87 -2.06 -25.57 -4.27
C GLN A 87 -1.38 -24.85 -5.44
N ARG A 88 -0.46 -23.94 -5.17
CA ARG A 88 0.24 -23.17 -6.23
C ARG A 88 1.26 -24.03 -6.98
N LEU A 89 2.01 -24.86 -6.27
CA LEU A 89 2.91 -25.84 -6.92
C LEU A 89 2.12 -26.84 -7.76
N GLU A 90 1.02 -27.37 -7.22
CA GLU A 90 0.11 -28.26 -7.95
C GLU A 90 -0.55 -27.57 -9.14
N ALA A 91 -0.82 -26.26 -9.09
CA ALA A 91 -1.36 -25.49 -10.21
C ALA A 91 -0.35 -25.36 -11.36
N MET A 92 0.94 -25.21 -11.07
CA MET A 92 1.98 -25.28 -12.10
C MET A 92 2.06 -26.66 -12.72
N LEU A 93 2.05 -27.72 -11.91
CA LEU A 93 2.10 -29.10 -12.40
C LEU A 93 0.86 -29.48 -13.23
N PHE A 94 -0.33 -29.03 -12.82
CA PHE A 94 -1.58 -29.15 -13.58
C PHE A 94 -1.51 -28.42 -14.94
N ALA A 95 -1.00 -27.19 -14.96
CA ALA A 95 -0.84 -26.44 -16.22
C ALA A 95 0.16 -27.12 -17.17
N LEU A 96 1.25 -27.68 -16.65
CA LEU A 96 2.21 -28.45 -17.44
C LEU A 96 1.59 -29.73 -18.02
N ASP A 97 0.76 -30.46 -17.26
CA ASP A 97 0.04 -31.62 -17.77
C ASP A 97 -0.93 -31.24 -18.91
N GLU A 98 -1.74 -30.20 -18.72
CA GLU A 98 -2.70 -29.70 -19.73
C GLU A 98 -1.99 -29.27 -21.03
N ILE A 99 -0.86 -28.56 -20.93
CA ILE A 99 -0.10 -28.11 -22.10
C ILE A 99 0.57 -29.30 -22.81
N ASN A 100 1.15 -30.25 -22.06
CA ASN A 100 1.73 -31.48 -22.61
C ASN A 100 0.69 -32.42 -23.26
N MET A 101 -0.61 -32.21 -23.03
CA MET A 101 -1.72 -32.91 -23.71
C MET A 101 -2.32 -32.10 -24.88
N SER A 102 -1.89 -30.85 -25.08
CA SER A 102 -2.37 -30.00 -26.16
C SER A 102 -1.76 -30.39 -27.51
N ASN A 103 -2.58 -30.29 -28.56
CA ASN A 103 -2.09 -30.37 -29.96
C ASN A 103 -1.90 -28.96 -30.57
N ASP A 104 -2.43 -27.92 -29.92
CA ASP A 104 -2.42 -26.55 -30.44
C ASP A 104 -1.24 -25.72 -29.88
N LEU A 105 -0.78 -26.03 -28.66
CA LEU A 105 0.30 -25.33 -27.98
C LEU A 105 1.47 -26.29 -27.74
N LEU A 106 2.64 -25.96 -28.31
CA LEU A 106 3.87 -26.77 -28.24
C LEU A 106 3.75 -28.24 -28.73
N PRO A 107 3.06 -28.55 -29.85
CA PRO A 107 2.97 -29.92 -30.35
C PRO A 107 4.34 -30.53 -30.66
N ASN A 108 4.51 -31.81 -30.33
CA ASN A 108 5.78 -32.56 -30.40
C ASN A 108 6.92 -31.98 -29.53
N THR A 109 6.63 -31.21 -28.48
CA THR A 109 7.63 -30.70 -27.53
C THR A 109 7.13 -30.90 -26.10
N THR A 110 7.87 -31.63 -25.28
CA THR A 110 7.50 -31.86 -23.88
C THR A 110 8.07 -30.77 -22.96
N ILE A 111 7.25 -30.27 -22.03
CA ILE A 111 7.71 -29.35 -20.98
C ILE A 111 7.92 -30.14 -19.69
N GLY A 112 9.16 -30.11 -19.21
CA GLY A 112 9.56 -30.59 -17.88
C GLY A 112 9.70 -29.45 -16.88
N ALA A 113 10.04 -29.78 -15.63
CA ALA A 113 10.10 -28.82 -14.54
C ALA A 113 11.29 -29.05 -13.61
N LEU A 114 11.80 -27.96 -13.04
CA LEU A 114 12.69 -27.96 -11.88
C LEU A 114 12.06 -27.05 -10.84
N ILE A 115 11.50 -27.61 -9.77
CA ILE A 115 10.73 -26.85 -8.77
C ILE A 115 11.45 -26.87 -7.43
N LEU A 116 11.70 -25.68 -6.91
CA LEU A 116 12.42 -25.40 -5.66
C LEU A 116 11.49 -24.74 -4.64
N ASP A 117 11.79 -24.98 -3.37
CA ASP A 117 11.15 -24.29 -2.26
C ASP A 117 11.85 -22.97 -1.93
N SER A 118 11.05 -21.94 -1.65
CA SER A 118 11.51 -20.65 -1.15
C SER A 118 11.58 -20.59 0.38
N CYS A 119 10.91 -21.50 1.11
CA CYS A 119 10.68 -21.44 2.56
C CYS A 119 10.21 -20.08 3.08
N SER A 120 9.54 -19.29 2.22
CA SER A 120 9.19 -17.88 2.45
C SER A 120 10.38 -16.96 2.79
N SER A 121 11.62 -17.41 2.63
CA SER A 121 12.85 -16.70 2.97
C SER A 121 13.61 -16.28 1.71
N ASP A 122 14.04 -15.03 1.68
CA ASP A 122 14.79 -14.41 0.58
C ASP A 122 16.22 -14.96 0.46
N THR A 123 16.93 -15.13 1.58
CA THR A 123 18.28 -15.72 1.60
C THR A 123 18.29 -17.21 1.24
N TYR A 124 17.31 -17.98 1.70
CA TYR A 124 17.19 -19.41 1.35
C TYR A 124 16.86 -19.59 -0.13
N ALA A 125 15.86 -18.85 -0.65
CA ALA A 125 15.50 -18.92 -2.06
C ALA A 125 16.64 -18.45 -2.99
N LEU A 126 17.48 -17.51 -2.56
CA LEU A 126 18.68 -17.08 -3.28
C LEU A 126 19.69 -18.24 -3.42
N ASP A 127 19.95 -18.96 -2.33
CA ASP A 127 20.83 -20.14 -2.30
C ASP A 127 20.27 -21.28 -3.17
N GLN A 128 19.01 -21.65 -2.99
CA GLN A 128 18.36 -22.68 -3.82
C GLN A 128 18.36 -22.31 -5.32
N SER A 129 18.19 -21.03 -5.66
CA SER A 129 18.22 -20.57 -7.07
C SER A 129 19.55 -20.82 -7.79
N MET A 130 20.62 -21.18 -7.08
CA MET A 130 21.87 -21.64 -7.70
C MET A 130 21.67 -22.93 -8.52
N GLU A 131 20.70 -23.78 -8.19
CA GLU A 131 20.42 -25.01 -8.96
C GLU A 131 19.86 -24.71 -10.37
N PHE A 132 19.10 -23.61 -10.54
CA PHE A 132 18.63 -23.19 -11.88
C PHE A 132 19.79 -22.81 -12.81
N VAL A 133 20.85 -22.22 -12.25
CA VAL A 133 22.01 -21.70 -13.00
C VAL A 133 23.20 -22.68 -13.04
N ARG A 134 23.13 -23.79 -12.30
CA ARG A 134 24.14 -24.88 -12.28
C ARG A 134 24.43 -25.46 -13.67
N SER A 135 23.40 -25.58 -14.51
CA SER A 135 23.48 -26.02 -15.91
C SER A 135 24.23 -25.04 -16.83
N TYR A 136 24.27 -23.74 -16.48
CA TYR A 136 24.97 -22.70 -17.22
C TYR A 136 26.42 -22.49 -16.74
N MET A 137 26.82 -23.13 -15.64
CA MET A 137 28.19 -23.10 -15.14
C MET A 137 28.96 -24.30 -15.71
N ASN A 138 30.01 -24.01 -16.49
CA ASN A 138 30.92 -25.04 -16.99
C ASN A 138 31.58 -25.78 -15.81
N GLN A 139 31.12 -27.00 -15.53
CA GLN A 139 31.84 -27.91 -14.64
C GLN A 139 33.05 -28.46 -15.40
N ASP A 140 34.25 -28.14 -14.93
CA ASP A 140 35.49 -28.58 -15.57
C ASP A 140 35.76 -30.05 -15.22
N MET A 141 35.11 -30.95 -15.96
CA MET A 141 35.12 -32.40 -15.72
C MET A 141 36.52 -33.04 -15.84
N SER A 142 37.55 -32.26 -16.17
CA SER A 142 38.94 -32.69 -16.33
C SER A 142 39.66 -33.09 -15.04
N GLU A 143 39.22 -32.55 -13.88
CA GLU A 143 39.79 -32.88 -12.57
C GLU A 143 39.18 -34.14 -11.94
N TYR A 144 37.93 -34.47 -12.29
CA TYR A 144 37.16 -35.56 -11.68
C TYR A 144 37.59 -36.93 -12.22
N ARG A 145 37.81 -37.89 -11.31
CA ARG A 145 38.20 -39.27 -11.63
C ARG A 145 37.47 -40.24 -10.72
N CYS A 146 36.85 -41.27 -11.28
CA CYS A 146 36.32 -42.39 -10.50
C CYS A 146 37.46 -43.22 -9.91
N GLU A 147 37.24 -43.90 -8.78
CA GLU A 147 38.25 -44.79 -8.17
C GLU A 147 38.70 -45.92 -9.12
N ASP A 148 37.77 -46.41 -9.95
CA ASP A 148 37.99 -47.34 -11.07
C ASP A 148 38.91 -46.81 -12.20
N GLY A 149 39.36 -45.55 -12.13
CA GLY A 149 40.15 -44.90 -13.18
C GLY A 149 39.38 -44.58 -14.47
N ARG A 150 38.07 -44.83 -14.50
CA ARG A 150 37.16 -44.48 -15.61
C ARG A 150 36.90 -42.96 -15.64
N PRO A 151 36.61 -42.37 -16.82
CA PRO A 151 36.07 -41.02 -16.87
C PRO A 151 34.69 -40.99 -16.20
N PRO A 152 34.35 -39.93 -15.45
CA PRO A 152 33.04 -39.79 -14.82
C PRO A 152 31.95 -39.63 -15.89
N GLN A 153 30.87 -40.40 -15.76
CA GLN A 153 29.68 -40.26 -16.62
C GLN A 153 28.81 -39.12 -16.09
N TYR A 154 29.14 -37.89 -16.48
CA TYR A 154 28.31 -36.72 -16.19
C TYR A 154 27.17 -36.60 -17.22
N THR A 155 25.93 -36.74 -16.75
CA THR A 155 24.73 -36.38 -17.52
C THR A 155 24.43 -34.91 -17.28
N PRO A 156 24.71 -34.00 -18.24
CA PRO A 156 24.54 -32.57 -18.03
C PRO A 156 23.07 -32.23 -17.76
N HIS A 157 22.84 -31.45 -16.71
CA HIS A 157 21.49 -30.99 -16.37
C HIS A 157 20.95 -30.09 -17.47
N LYS A 158 19.74 -30.38 -17.97
CA LYS A 158 19.05 -29.52 -18.94
C LYS A 158 18.86 -28.12 -18.36
N SER A 159 19.13 -27.10 -19.16
CA SER A 159 19.09 -25.70 -18.73
C SER A 159 17.67 -25.16 -18.60
N VAL A 160 17.47 -24.34 -17.57
CA VAL A 160 16.18 -23.72 -17.24
C VAL A 160 15.88 -22.59 -18.21
N THR A 161 14.86 -22.78 -19.05
CA THR A 161 14.48 -21.84 -20.11
C THR A 161 13.88 -20.53 -19.56
N GLY A 162 13.18 -20.62 -18.43
CA GLY A 162 12.63 -19.48 -17.69
C GLY A 162 12.12 -19.92 -16.32
N VAL A 163 12.02 -18.99 -15.37
CA VAL A 163 11.61 -19.27 -13.97
C VAL A 163 10.26 -18.64 -13.66
N ILE A 164 9.35 -19.44 -13.11
CA ILE A 164 8.00 -19.05 -12.70
C ILE A 164 7.99 -18.80 -11.18
N GLY A 165 7.59 -17.59 -10.79
CA GLY A 165 7.67 -17.10 -9.41
C GLY A 165 8.76 -16.03 -9.21
N ALA A 166 9.25 -15.80 -7.99
CA ALA A 166 8.75 -16.36 -6.73
C ALA A 166 7.42 -15.70 -6.31
N SER A 167 6.87 -16.12 -5.18
CA SER A 167 5.63 -15.52 -4.66
C SER A 167 5.87 -14.12 -4.06
N PHE A 168 6.69 -14.01 -3.02
CA PHE A 168 6.89 -12.76 -2.28
C PHE A 168 7.83 -11.80 -3.03
N SER A 169 7.48 -10.51 -3.06
CA SER A 169 8.26 -9.47 -3.76
C SER A 169 9.74 -9.43 -3.35
N VAL A 170 10.05 -9.52 -2.05
CA VAL A 170 11.45 -9.53 -1.56
C VAL A 170 12.23 -10.76 -2.05
N VAL A 171 11.57 -11.92 -2.14
CA VAL A 171 12.17 -13.15 -2.66
C VAL A 171 12.42 -13.01 -4.17
N SER A 172 11.42 -12.51 -4.92
CA SER A 172 11.56 -12.25 -6.35
C SER A 172 12.67 -11.25 -6.68
N ILE A 173 12.88 -10.22 -5.86
CA ILE A 173 14.00 -9.28 -5.99
C ILE A 173 15.35 -10.00 -5.86
N MET A 174 15.50 -10.89 -4.86
CA MET A 174 16.76 -11.64 -4.67
C MET A 174 17.01 -12.64 -5.80
N VAL A 175 16.00 -13.42 -6.19
CA VAL A 175 16.06 -14.37 -7.30
C VAL A 175 16.43 -13.66 -8.61
N ALA A 176 15.77 -12.54 -8.93
CA ALA A 176 16.01 -11.77 -10.15
C ALA A 176 17.45 -11.28 -10.28
N ASN A 177 18.12 -10.98 -9.15
CA ASN A 177 19.51 -10.54 -9.12
C ASN A 177 20.51 -11.65 -9.49
N ILE A 178 20.18 -12.94 -9.30
CA ILE A 178 20.97 -14.06 -9.86
C ILE A 178 20.58 -14.31 -11.32
N LEU A 179 19.29 -14.48 -11.60
CA LEU A 179 18.82 -14.89 -12.93
C LEU A 179 19.24 -13.91 -14.05
N ARG A 180 19.30 -12.60 -13.76
CA ARG A 180 19.81 -11.59 -14.70
C ARG A 180 21.26 -11.77 -15.13
N LEU A 181 22.10 -12.42 -14.33
CA LEU A 181 23.52 -12.67 -14.66
C LEU A 181 23.65 -13.74 -15.74
N PHE A 182 22.77 -14.73 -15.72
CA PHE A 182 22.66 -15.82 -16.68
C PHE A 182 21.60 -15.54 -17.77
N LYS A 183 21.00 -14.34 -17.77
CA LYS A 183 19.95 -13.86 -18.68
C LYS A 183 18.67 -14.70 -18.69
N ILE A 184 18.37 -15.44 -17.63
CA ILE A 184 17.18 -16.29 -17.53
C ILE A 184 15.94 -15.41 -17.27
N PRO A 185 14.90 -15.44 -18.12
CA PRO A 185 13.67 -14.69 -17.87
C PRO A 185 12.93 -15.19 -16.63
N GLN A 186 12.38 -14.27 -15.84
CA GLN A 186 11.59 -14.57 -14.65
C GLN A 186 10.17 -14.01 -14.81
N LEU A 187 9.16 -14.82 -14.52
CA LEU A 187 7.75 -14.48 -14.62
C LEU A 187 7.01 -14.77 -13.30
N SER A 188 6.75 -13.74 -12.48
CA SER A 188 6.07 -13.92 -11.19
C SER A 188 4.54 -13.96 -11.32
N TYR A 189 3.94 -14.83 -10.51
CA TYR A 189 2.49 -15.00 -10.33
C TYR A 189 1.92 -14.25 -9.10
N ALA A 190 2.74 -13.53 -8.33
CA ALA A 190 2.29 -12.90 -7.07
C ALA A 190 3.08 -11.68 -6.56
N SER A 191 4.23 -11.32 -7.14
CA SER A 191 5.07 -10.23 -6.63
C SER A 191 4.63 -8.86 -7.16
N THR A 192 3.84 -8.10 -6.39
CA THR A 192 3.20 -6.85 -6.82
C THR A 192 4.01 -5.56 -6.59
N SER A 193 5.16 -5.63 -5.89
CA SER A 193 5.97 -4.43 -5.56
C SER A 193 6.36 -3.63 -6.80
N THR A 194 6.12 -2.31 -6.78
CA THR A 194 6.46 -1.38 -7.87
C THR A 194 7.96 -1.31 -8.17
N GLU A 195 8.82 -1.74 -7.24
CA GLU A 195 10.27 -1.79 -7.45
C GLU A 195 10.68 -2.76 -8.58
N LEU A 196 9.89 -3.81 -8.82
CA LEU A 196 10.15 -4.82 -9.86
C LEU A 196 9.84 -4.33 -11.29
N SER A 197 9.18 -3.17 -11.44
CA SER A 197 8.99 -2.49 -12.73
C SER A 197 10.28 -1.84 -13.25
N GLU A 198 11.26 -1.57 -12.38
CA GLU A 198 12.50 -0.84 -12.72
C GLU A 198 13.48 -1.68 -13.55
N LYS A 199 13.37 -1.60 -14.89
CA LYS A 199 14.14 -2.47 -15.80
C LYS A 199 15.62 -2.13 -15.97
N SER A 200 16.10 -1.00 -15.45
CA SER A 200 17.55 -0.81 -15.26
C SER A 200 18.14 -1.77 -14.22
N ARG A 201 17.30 -2.29 -13.31
CA ARG A 201 17.67 -3.24 -12.26
C ARG A 201 17.15 -4.66 -12.52
N PHE A 202 15.93 -4.78 -13.03
CA PHE A 202 15.21 -6.05 -13.19
C PHE A 202 14.87 -6.33 -14.66
N GLU A 203 15.84 -6.15 -15.55
CA GLU A 203 15.73 -6.31 -17.02
C GLU A 203 14.93 -7.56 -17.43
N TYR A 204 15.26 -8.73 -16.86
CA TYR A 204 14.70 -10.04 -17.19
C TYR A 204 13.40 -10.39 -16.42
N PHE A 205 12.91 -9.51 -15.54
CA PHE A 205 11.70 -9.74 -14.76
C PHE A 205 10.43 -9.25 -15.48
N SER A 206 9.39 -10.07 -15.42
CA SER A 206 8.01 -9.78 -15.85
C SER A 206 7.02 -10.43 -14.86
N ARG A 207 5.72 -10.11 -14.90
CA ARG A 207 4.71 -10.71 -14.00
C ARG A 207 3.29 -10.65 -14.57
N VAL A 208 2.51 -11.70 -14.31
CA VAL A 208 1.08 -11.78 -14.70
C VAL A 208 0.13 -11.13 -13.69
N VAL A 209 0.63 -10.72 -12.52
CA VAL A 209 -0.13 -9.88 -11.57
C VAL A 209 0.21 -8.39 -11.76
N PRO A 210 -0.77 -7.48 -11.63
CA PRO A 210 -0.53 -6.05 -11.73
C PRO A 210 0.20 -5.48 -10.51
N PRO A 211 1.06 -4.47 -10.68
CA PRO A 211 1.73 -3.78 -9.56
C PRO A 211 0.81 -2.97 -8.63
N ASP A 212 1.30 -2.70 -7.42
CA ASP A 212 0.62 -1.95 -6.36
C ASP A 212 0.25 -0.49 -6.76
N ASN A 213 0.84 0.07 -7.83
CA ASN A 213 0.46 1.41 -8.32
C ASN A 213 -0.88 1.42 -9.09
N PHE A 214 -1.21 0.37 -9.84
CA PHE A 214 -2.55 0.23 -10.44
C PHE A 214 -3.61 0.00 -9.35
N GLN A 215 -3.25 -0.71 -8.29
CA GLN A 215 -4.08 -0.86 -7.10
C GLN A 215 -4.32 0.51 -6.43
N ALA A 216 -3.26 1.30 -6.21
CA ALA A 216 -3.35 2.63 -5.64
C ALA A 216 -4.19 3.59 -6.52
N GLN A 217 -4.02 3.54 -7.85
CA GLN A 217 -4.83 4.29 -8.82
C GLN A 217 -6.33 3.98 -8.67
N ALA A 218 -6.69 2.69 -8.64
CA ALA A 218 -8.08 2.27 -8.40
C ALA A 218 -8.64 2.78 -7.06
N MET A 219 -7.83 2.79 -5.99
CA MET A 219 -8.24 3.34 -4.69
C MET A 219 -8.43 4.86 -4.73
N VAL A 220 -7.58 5.61 -5.43
CA VAL A 220 -7.72 7.07 -5.59
C VAL A 220 -8.97 7.40 -6.39
N GLU A 221 -9.22 6.71 -7.51
CA GLU A 221 -10.44 6.90 -8.30
C GLU A 221 -11.71 6.60 -7.48
N VAL A 222 -11.72 5.55 -6.65
CA VAL A 222 -12.84 5.24 -5.74
C VAL A 222 -13.05 6.36 -4.71
N VAL A 223 -11.99 6.81 -4.03
CA VAL A 223 -12.06 7.92 -3.05
C VAL A 223 -12.55 9.21 -3.71
N HIS A 224 -12.10 9.49 -4.94
CA HIS A 224 -12.55 10.62 -5.74
C HIS A 224 -14.03 10.52 -6.13
N GLN A 225 -14.50 9.35 -6.58
CA GLN A 225 -15.91 9.14 -6.97
C GLN A 225 -16.86 9.18 -5.76
N LEU A 226 -16.38 8.88 -4.56
CA LEU A 226 -17.11 9.09 -3.29
C LEU A 226 -17.13 10.57 -2.85
N GLY A 227 -16.50 11.48 -3.58
CA GLY A 227 -16.43 12.91 -3.27
C GLY A 227 -15.59 13.26 -2.04
N TRP A 228 -14.77 12.33 -1.55
CA TRP A 228 -13.91 12.52 -0.38
C TRP A 228 -12.67 13.34 -0.75
N LYS A 229 -12.35 14.38 0.04
CA LYS A 229 -11.20 15.27 -0.19
C LYS A 229 -10.22 15.34 0.99
N TYR A 230 -10.57 14.70 2.10
CA TYR A 230 -9.74 14.63 3.30
C TYR A 230 -9.83 13.22 3.87
N VAL A 231 -8.77 12.44 3.73
CA VAL A 231 -8.72 11.01 4.13
C VAL A 231 -7.49 10.74 4.98
N SER A 232 -7.54 9.71 5.82
CA SER A 232 -6.35 9.23 6.54
C SER A 232 -5.78 7.98 5.86
N THR A 233 -4.51 7.68 6.11
CA THR A 233 -3.79 6.54 5.55
C THR A 233 -3.17 5.69 6.66
N VAL A 234 -3.22 4.36 6.51
CA VAL A 234 -2.48 3.41 7.37
C VAL A 234 -1.78 2.39 6.49
N ALA A 235 -0.50 2.14 6.78
CA ALA A 235 0.33 1.19 6.04
C ALA A 235 1.14 0.28 6.97
N VAL A 236 1.49 -0.93 6.50
CA VAL A 236 2.43 -1.83 7.19
C VAL A 236 3.89 -1.60 6.75
N GLU A 237 4.83 -1.82 7.66
CA GLU A 237 6.28 -1.72 7.44
C GLU A 237 6.82 -2.78 6.45
N GLY A 238 6.99 -2.38 5.19
CA GLY A 238 7.57 -3.19 4.11
C GLY A 238 7.19 -2.65 2.73
N ASP A 239 7.77 -3.21 1.66
CA ASP A 239 7.62 -2.64 0.31
C ASP A 239 6.15 -2.50 -0.13
N TYR A 240 5.33 -3.53 0.06
CA TYR A 240 3.90 -3.49 -0.26
C TYR A 240 3.18 -2.32 0.45
N GLY A 241 3.36 -2.19 1.76
CA GLY A 241 2.69 -1.18 2.55
C GLY A 241 3.20 0.23 2.25
N GLU A 242 4.52 0.42 2.25
CA GLU A 242 5.14 1.73 2.09
C GLU A 242 5.12 2.24 0.65
N LYS A 243 5.40 1.38 -0.36
CA LYS A 243 5.37 1.79 -1.77
C LYS A 243 3.93 1.97 -2.25
N GLY A 244 3.03 1.07 -1.87
CA GLY A 244 1.61 1.16 -2.20
C GLY A 244 0.96 2.43 -1.65
N ILE A 245 1.18 2.77 -0.38
CA ILE A 245 0.66 4.02 0.18
C ILE A 245 1.38 5.26 -0.38
N ALA A 246 2.68 5.19 -0.71
CA ALA A 246 3.37 6.30 -1.36
C ALA A 246 2.82 6.58 -2.77
N SER A 247 2.51 5.53 -3.55
CA SER A 247 1.79 5.65 -4.82
C SER A 247 0.40 6.27 -4.62
N PHE A 248 -0.37 5.81 -3.63
CA PHE A 248 -1.67 6.41 -3.31
C PHE A 248 -1.56 7.90 -2.98
N ILE A 249 -0.60 8.29 -2.13
CA ILE A 249 -0.41 9.69 -1.70
C ILE A 249 0.02 10.59 -2.87
N SER A 250 0.86 10.10 -3.79
CA SER A 250 1.24 10.83 -5.00
C SER A 250 0.01 11.11 -5.88
N LEU A 251 -0.74 10.05 -6.21
CA LEU A 251 -1.91 10.12 -7.09
C LEU A 251 -3.06 10.91 -6.45
N ALA A 252 -3.27 10.80 -5.13
CA ALA A 252 -4.25 11.58 -4.39
C ALA A 252 -4.03 13.10 -4.54
N GLY A 253 -2.77 13.55 -4.65
CA GLY A 253 -2.43 14.95 -4.93
C GLY A 253 -2.96 15.44 -6.28
N GLU A 254 -2.89 14.62 -7.32
CA GLU A 254 -3.39 14.95 -8.66
C GLU A 254 -4.93 15.10 -8.67
N TYR A 255 -5.64 14.24 -7.93
CA TYR A 255 -7.09 14.31 -7.75
C TYR A 255 -7.55 15.33 -6.69
N SER A 256 -6.65 16.17 -6.16
CA SER A 256 -6.91 17.20 -5.14
C SER A 256 -7.48 16.65 -3.83
N ILE A 257 -6.99 15.49 -3.38
CA ILE A 257 -7.33 14.81 -2.13
C ILE A 257 -6.18 15.00 -1.14
N CYS A 258 -6.43 15.59 0.03
CA CYS A 258 -5.43 15.74 1.07
C CYS A 258 -5.42 14.57 2.06
N ILE A 259 -4.23 14.24 2.55
CA ILE A 259 -4.01 13.29 3.64
C ILE A 259 -4.11 14.02 4.98
N ALA A 260 -4.90 13.49 5.91
CA ALA A 260 -5.18 14.08 7.21
C ALA A 260 -4.22 13.60 8.31
N VAL A 261 -3.98 12.30 8.32
CA VAL A 261 -3.07 11.55 9.22
C VAL A 261 -2.51 10.39 8.41
N SER A 262 -1.22 10.08 8.56
CA SER A 262 -0.61 8.89 7.96
C SER A 262 0.14 8.10 9.03
N GLU A 263 -0.40 6.96 9.44
CA GLU A 263 0.18 6.08 10.46
C GLU A 263 0.87 4.86 9.82
N LYS A 264 1.87 4.31 10.53
CA LYS A 264 2.59 3.09 10.14
C LYS A 264 2.48 2.02 11.22
N ILE A 265 2.21 0.78 10.81
CA ILE A 265 2.19 -0.41 11.67
C ILE A 265 3.55 -1.10 11.53
N LEU A 266 4.26 -1.29 12.65
CA LEU A 266 5.57 -1.95 12.67
C LEU A 266 5.39 -3.48 12.67
N ARG A 267 6.36 -4.22 12.15
CA ARG A 267 6.28 -5.69 12.02
C ARG A 267 6.08 -6.43 13.34
N ASN A 268 6.43 -5.82 14.47
CA ASN A 268 6.27 -6.35 15.82
C ASN A 268 5.26 -5.57 16.69
N SER A 269 4.38 -4.76 16.07
CA SER A 269 3.37 -3.97 16.79
C SER A 269 2.43 -4.82 17.64
N ARG A 270 2.17 -4.33 18.86
CA ARG A 270 1.29 -4.93 19.86
C ARG A 270 -0.10 -4.28 19.83
N ASN A 271 -1.06 -4.85 20.55
CA ASN A 271 -2.45 -4.36 20.56
C ASN A 271 -2.56 -2.88 20.96
N GLU A 272 -1.70 -2.42 21.87
CA GLU A 272 -1.63 -1.04 22.34
C GLU A 272 -1.15 -0.06 21.25
N ASP A 273 -0.41 -0.53 20.24
CA ASP A 273 -0.02 0.28 19.09
C ASP A 273 -1.23 0.54 18.17
N PHE A 274 -2.11 -0.44 17.98
CA PHE A 274 -3.34 -0.26 17.21
C PHE A 274 -4.32 0.69 17.90
N ASP A 275 -4.44 0.62 19.23
CA ASP A 275 -5.27 1.56 19.99
C ASP A 275 -4.75 3.00 19.83
N ARG A 276 -3.43 3.21 19.89
CA ARG A 276 -2.78 4.50 19.60
C ARG A 276 -3.01 4.98 18.15
N ILE A 277 -3.04 4.09 17.17
CA ILE A 277 -3.37 4.44 15.77
C ILE A 277 -4.82 4.95 15.67
N ILE A 278 -5.78 4.29 16.34
CA ILE A 278 -7.17 4.76 16.37
C ILE A 278 -7.30 6.13 17.07
N GLU A 279 -6.56 6.38 18.15
CA GLU A 279 -6.48 7.72 18.78
C GLU A 279 -5.92 8.78 17.82
N ARG A 280 -4.88 8.45 17.05
CA ARG A 280 -4.27 9.34 16.06
C ARG A 280 -5.23 9.68 14.93
N LEU A 281 -5.90 8.68 14.34
CA LEU A 281 -6.93 8.89 13.32
C LEU A 281 -8.07 9.77 13.85
N ASN A 282 -8.54 9.50 15.08
CA ASN A 282 -9.59 10.25 15.74
C ASN A 282 -9.22 11.73 16.01
N SER A 283 -7.93 12.09 16.06
CA SER A 283 -7.50 13.49 16.22
C SER A 283 -7.95 14.41 15.08
N LYS A 284 -8.18 13.87 13.88
CA LYS A 284 -8.68 14.56 12.69
C LYS A 284 -10.08 14.04 12.30
N HIS A 285 -11.03 14.05 13.24
CA HIS A 285 -12.42 13.53 13.12
C HIS A 285 -13.25 13.88 11.86
N ASN A 286 -12.83 14.85 11.03
CA ASN A 286 -13.44 15.16 9.73
C ASN A 286 -12.94 14.25 8.59
N ALA A 287 -11.85 13.51 8.80
CA ALA A 287 -11.32 12.50 7.89
C ALA A 287 -11.90 11.12 8.22
N ARG A 288 -13.11 10.85 7.70
CA ARG A 288 -13.82 9.57 7.88
C ARG A 288 -13.28 8.46 6.99
N GLY A 289 -12.89 8.77 5.75
CA GLY A 289 -12.26 7.81 4.84
C GLY A 289 -10.87 7.44 5.35
N VAL A 290 -10.59 6.14 5.51
CA VAL A 290 -9.29 5.61 5.94
C VAL A 290 -8.79 4.53 4.96
N VAL A 291 -7.68 4.82 4.30
CA VAL A 291 -7.10 3.99 3.23
C VAL A 291 -6.04 3.06 3.81
N LEU A 292 -6.14 1.75 3.53
CA LEU A 292 -5.37 0.70 4.18
C LEU A 292 -4.50 -0.11 3.19
N PHE A 293 -3.19 0.09 3.26
CA PHE A 293 -2.17 -0.79 2.67
C PHE A 293 -1.55 -1.67 3.77
N VAL A 294 -2.37 -2.58 4.29
CA VAL A 294 -2.13 -3.37 5.52
C VAL A 294 -2.48 -4.84 5.26
N ASP A 295 -1.77 -5.76 5.89
CA ASP A 295 -1.99 -7.21 5.82
C ASP A 295 -3.25 -7.70 6.57
N GLU A 296 -3.69 -8.91 6.24
CA GLU A 296 -4.91 -9.54 6.77
C GLU A 296 -4.95 -9.67 8.31
N ASP A 297 -3.80 -9.86 8.97
CA ASP A 297 -3.70 -9.98 10.43
C ASP A 297 -3.74 -8.61 11.13
N ASN A 298 -3.05 -7.61 10.58
CA ASN A 298 -3.00 -6.28 11.15
C ASN A 298 -4.28 -5.46 10.84
N VAL A 299 -4.96 -5.70 9.71
CA VAL A 299 -6.35 -5.26 9.51
C VAL A 299 -7.24 -5.85 10.59
N ARG A 300 -7.12 -7.16 10.88
CA ARG A 300 -7.90 -7.81 11.94
C ARG A 300 -7.71 -7.10 13.29
N LYS A 301 -6.46 -6.78 13.68
CA LYS A 301 -6.16 -6.05 14.93
C LYS A 301 -6.66 -4.59 14.94
N LEU A 302 -6.62 -3.89 13.80
CA LEU A 302 -7.07 -2.50 13.67
C LEU A 302 -8.60 -2.35 13.82
N LEU A 303 -9.36 -3.31 13.27
CA LEU A 303 -10.80 -3.39 13.46
C LEU A 303 -11.15 -3.69 14.95
N GLN A 304 -10.40 -4.57 15.63
CA GLN A 304 -10.57 -4.81 17.07
C GLN A 304 -10.30 -3.54 17.89
N ALA A 305 -9.26 -2.78 17.55
CA ALA A 305 -8.95 -1.49 18.19
C ALA A 305 -10.10 -0.47 17.99
N THR A 306 -10.73 -0.47 16.81
CA THR A 306 -11.89 0.39 16.51
C THR A 306 -13.10 0.05 17.40
N ILE A 307 -13.31 -1.24 17.70
CA ILE A 307 -14.33 -1.69 18.65
C ILE A 307 -13.96 -1.25 20.08
N ARG A 308 -12.71 -1.49 20.53
CA ARG A 308 -12.22 -1.09 21.86
C ARG A 308 -12.36 0.41 22.10
N ALA A 309 -12.08 1.23 21.08
CA ALA A 309 -12.21 2.68 21.13
C ALA A 309 -13.66 3.21 20.97
N ASN A 310 -14.65 2.33 20.76
CA ASN A 310 -16.04 2.68 20.48
C ASN A 310 -16.19 3.66 19.29
N ARG A 311 -15.51 3.34 18.17
CA ARG A 311 -15.49 4.12 16.91
C ARG A 311 -16.06 3.37 15.69
N THR A 312 -16.79 2.29 15.92
CA THR A 312 -17.57 1.57 14.88
C THR A 312 -18.49 2.52 14.12
N GLY A 313 -18.51 2.46 12.78
CA GLY A 313 -19.32 3.34 11.92
C GLY A 313 -18.85 4.80 11.85
N HIS A 314 -17.75 5.19 12.51
CA HIS A 314 -17.15 6.52 12.34
C HIS A 314 -16.23 6.57 11.12
N PHE A 315 -15.29 5.62 11.05
CA PHE A 315 -14.35 5.44 9.95
C PHE A 315 -14.97 4.58 8.84
N MET A 316 -14.64 4.91 7.59
CA MET A 316 -15.03 4.19 6.38
C MET A 316 -13.74 3.67 5.72
N TRP A 317 -13.52 2.37 5.82
CA TRP A 317 -12.28 1.75 5.36
C TRP A 317 -12.25 1.59 3.83
N VAL A 318 -11.09 1.83 3.22
CA VAL A 318 -10.78 1.48 1.84
C VAL A 318 -9.60 0.51 1.86
N GLY A 319 -9.89 -0.79 1.75
CA GLY A 319 -8.92 -1.87 1.90
C GLY A 319 -8.29 -2.31 0.58
N SER A 320 -6.97 -2.47 0.60
CA SER A 320 -6.19 -3.17 -0.43
C SER A 320 -6.50 -4.68 -0.47
N ASP A 321 -5.96 -5.41 -1.45
CA ASP A 321 -6.30 -6.80 -1.75
C ASP A 321 -5.89 -7.83 -0.69
N SER A 322 -4.89 -7.49 0.13
CA SER A 322 -4.57 -8.29 1.31
C SER A 322 -5.75 -8.40 2.28
N TRP A 323 -6.65 -7.41 2.33
CA TRP A 323 -8.01 -7.59 2.85
C TRP A 323 -8.91 -8.19 1.76
N GLY A 324 -9.15 -7.46 0.66
CA GLY A 324 -10.02 -7.89 -0.43
C GLY A 324 -11.40 -8.37 0.04
N ALA A 325 -11.88 -9.50 -0.50
CA ALA A 325 -13.14 -10.13 -0.10
C ALA A 325 -12.96 -11.29 0.91
N LYS A 326 -11.90 -11.28 1.73
CA LYS A 326 -11.60 -12.38 2.67
C LYS A 326 -12.45 -12.31 3.94
N VAL A 327 -12.79 -13.47 4.50
CA VAL A 327 -13.52 -13.56 5.78
C VAL A 327 -12.60 -13.34 6.99
N HIS A 328 -11.33 -13.75 6.92
CA HIS A 328 -10.39 -13.70 8.06
C HIS A 328 -10.22 -12.30 8.71
N PRO A 329 -10.09 -11.19 7.95
CA PRO A 329 -9.97 -9.85 8.54
C PRO A 329 -11.21 -9.39 9.31
N VAL A 330 -12.41 -9.81 8.90
CA VAL A 330 -13.70 -9.25 9.37
C VAL A 330 -14.45 -10.13 10.39
N ARG A 331 -14.14 -11.43 10.43
CA ARG A 331 -14.77 -12.43 11.30
C ARG A 331 -14.74 -12.01 12.78
N ASP A 332 -15.85 -12.16 13.49
CA ASP A 332 -16.05 -11.80 14.91
C ASP A 332 -16.03 -10.27 15.17
N GLN A 333 -16.03 -9.43 14.14
CA GLN A 333 -15.96 -7.96 14.22
C GLN A 333 -16.61 -7.24 13.04
N GLU A 334 -17.64 -7.85 12.47
CA GLU A 334 -18.30 -7.45 11.23
C GLU A 334 -18.86 -6.01 11.31
N ILE A 335 -19.29 -5.58 12.51
CA ILE A 335 -19.80 -4.24 12.82
C ILE A 335 -18.73 -3.13 12.66
N ALA A 336 -17.44 -3.46 12.83
CA ALA A 336 -16.35 -2.51 12.59
C ALA A 336 -15.98 -2.40 11.10
N ALA A 337 -16.31 -3.43 10.32
CA ALA A 337 -16.09 -3.51 8.88
C ALA A 337 -17.31 -3.06 8.05
N GLU A 338 -18.47 -2.79 8.67
CA GLU A 338 -19.69 -2.37 7.97
C GLU A 338 -19.44 -1.13 7.09
N SER A 339 -19.90 -1.18 5.84
CA SER A 339 -19.68 -0.16 4.79
C SER A 339 -18.24 -0.04 4.27
N ALA A 340 -17.28 -0.84 4.75
CA ALA A 340 -15.92 -0.87 4.21
C ALA A 340 -15.92 -1.24 2.73
N ILE A 341 -15.18 -0.49 1.92
CA ILE A 341 -14.93 -0.82 0.52
C ILE A 341 -13.59 -1.53 0.43
N THR A 342 -13.50 -2.61 -0.34
CA THR A 342 -12.26 -3.34 -0.57
C THR A 342 -12.09 -3.63 -2.06
N ILE A 343 -10.83 -3.67 -2.51
CA ILE A 343 -10.50 -4.05 -3.88
C ILE A 343 -9.74 -5.36 -3.90
N LEU A 344 -9.95 -6.16 -4.93
CA LEU A 344 -9.34 -7.47 -5.10
C LEU A 344 -9.01 -7.67 -6.59
N PRO A 345 -7.82 -8.17 -6.97
CA PRO A 345 -7.54 -8.55 -8.36
C PRO A 345 -8.67 -9.45 -8.89
N PHE A 346 -9.08 -9.21 -10.13
CA PHE A 346 -10.05 -10.07 -10.78
C PHE A 346 -9.48 -11.49 -10.84
N ARG A 347 -10.26 -12.46 -10.39
CA ARG A 347 -9.94 -13.88 -10.45
C ARG A 347 -11.21 -14.70 -10.58
N ASN A 348 -11.24 -15.63 -11.53
CA ASN A 348 -12.23 -16.70 -11.58
C ASN A 348 -11.65 -17.98 -10.98
N ARG A 349 -12.51 -18.85 -10.41
CA ARG A 349 -12.09 -20.19 -9.98
C ARG A 349 -11.82 -21.04 -11.22
N LEU A 350 -10.78 -21.87 -11.15
CA LEU A 350 -10.54 -22.91 -12.15
C LEU A 350 -11.20 -24.22 -11.70
N ASP A 351 -12.40 -24.52 -12.22
CA ASP A 351 -13.16 -25.72 -11.83
C ASP A 351 -12.42 -27.03 -12.18
N ASP A 352 -11.67 -27.05 -13.29
CA ASP A 352 -10.82 -28.19 -13.67
C ASP A 352 -9.74 -28.48 -12.62
N PHE A 353 -9.12 -27.43 -12.06
CA PHE A 353 -8.13 -27.55 -10.99
C PHE A 353 -8.77 -27.98 -9.66
N ASP A 354 -9.98 -27.47 -9.36
CA ASP A 354 -10.79 -27.92 -8.21
C ASP A 354 -11.05 -29.45 -8.30
N VAL A 355 -11.30 -29.99 -9.50
CA VAL A 355 -11.48 -31.42 -9.74
C VAL A 355 -10.16 -32.19 -9.61
N TYR A 356 -9.08 -31.71 -10.25
CA TYR A 356 -7.73 -32.29 -10.16
C TYR A 356 -7.26 -32.42 -8.70
N TYR A 357 -7.24 -31.30 -7.95
CA TYR A 357 -6.69 -31.25 -6.60
C TYR A 357 -7.46 -32.14 -5.61
N LYS A 358 -8.80 -32.17 -5.69
CA LYS A 358 -9.66 -33.04 -4.85
C LYS A 358 -9.50 -34.54 -5.18
N ASN A 359 -8.89 -34.87 -6.33
CA ASN A 359 -8.62 -36.24 -6.75
C ASN A 359 -7.20 -36.74 -6.41
N LEU A 360 -6.27 -35.85 -6.03
CA LEU A 360 -4.93 -36.23 -5.58
C LEU A 360 -4.94 -37.01 -4.25
N ARG A 361 -4.02 -37.96 -4.12
CA ARG A 361 -3.80 -38.84 -2.96
C ARG A 361 -2.30 -38.98 -2.70
N PRO A 362 -1.84 -39.10 -1.45
CA PRO A 362 -0.42 -39.23 -1.13
C PRO A 362 0.10 -40.63 -1.46
N ARG A 363 1.38 -40.77 -1.85
CA ARG A 363 2.05 -42.07 -2.00
C ARG A 363 2.07 -42.86 -0.68
N VAL A 364 1.46 -44.05 -0.65
CA VAL A 364 1.46 -44.95 0.52
C VAL A 364 2.24 -46.23 0.22
N GLY A 365 3.45 -46.33 0.77
CA GLY A 365 4.38 -47.42 0.41
C GLY A 365 4.97 -47.19 -0.98
N ASP A 366 4.97 -48.23 -1.81
CA ASP A 366 5.59 -48.24 -3.14
C ASP A 366 4.56 -48.16 -4.29
N GLU A 367 3.44 -47.48 -4.07
CA GLU A 367 2.38 -47.28 -5.08
C GLU A 367 2.81 -46.50 -6.34
N CYS A 368 4.07 -46.06 -6.43
CA CYS A 368 4.64 -45.34 -7.57
C CYS A 368 5.71 -46.15 -8.32
N GLU A 369 6.08 -47.36 -7.86
CA GLU A 369 7.09 -48.22 -8.50
C GLU A 369 8.43 -47.47 -8.75
N GLY A 370 8.89 -46.72 -7.75
CA GLY A 370 10.08 -45.86 -7.85
C GLY A 370 9.96 -44.58 -8.70
N GLN A 371 8.87 -44.36 -9.46
CA GLN A 371 8.75 -43.18 -10.32
C GLN A 371 8.52 -41.88 -9.55
N MET A 372 9.06 -40.77 -10.07
CA MET A 372 8.95 -39.43 -9.47
C MET A 372 8.53 -38.33 -10.47
N GLU A 373 8.38 -38.64 -11.77
CA GLU A 373 8.04 -37.64 -12.79
C GLU A 373 6.54 -37.44 -13.01
N ARG A 374 5.75 -38.51 -12.85
CA ARG A 374 4.33 -38.58 -13.25
C ARG A 374 3.47 -39.19 -12.16
N ASN A 375 2.19 -38.83 -12.19
CA ASN A 375 1.18 -39.34 -11.25
C ASN A 375 0.50 -40.59 -11.81
N VAL A 376 0.09 -41.52 -10.94
CA VAL A 376 -0.53 -42.80 -11.34
C VAL A 376 -1.97 -42.96 -10.85
N PRO A 377 -2.84 -43.75 -11.53
CA PRO A 377 -4.18 -44.05 -11.03
C PRO A 377 -4.15 -44.79 -9.68
N HIS A 378 -5.02 -44.40 -8.75
CA HIS A 378 -5.07 -45.00 -7.41
C HIS A 378 -5.72 -46.38 -7.44
N ALA A 379 -4.93 -47.44 -7.25
CA ALA A 379 -5.33 -48.84 -7.43
C ALA A 379 -6.61 -49.29 -6.68
N LYS A 380 -6.97 -48.60 -5.59
CA LYS A 380 -8.15 -48.91 -4.75
C LYS A 380 -9.35 -47.99 -4.94
N LEU A 381 -9.16 -46.79 -5.53
CA LEU A 381 -10.18 -45.73 -5.56
C LEU A 381 -10.38 -45.21 -7.00
N PRO A 382 -11.50 -45.53 -7.67
CA PRO A 382 -11.73 -45.09 -9.05
C PRO A 382 -11.82 -43.56 -9.12
N GLY A 383 -11.14 -42.97 -10.11
CA GLY A 383 -11.08 -41.52 -10.31
C GLY A 383 -10.17 -40.77 -9.32
N LYS A 384 -9.40 -41.46 -8.47
CA LYS A 384 -8.33 -40.85 -7.66
C LYS A 384 -6.96 -41.15 -8.24
N ILE A 385 -6.01 -40.28 -7.92
CA ILE A 385 -4.67 -40.21 -8.53
C ILE A 385 -3.63 -40.14 -7.40
N VAL A 386 -2.64 -41.03 -7.40
CA VAL A 386 -1.50 -40.98 -6.48
C VAL A 386 -0.52 -39.91 -6.96
N ASN A 387 -0.20 -38.98 -6.08
CA ASN A 387 0.81 -37.95 -6.30
C ASN A 387 2.20 -38.53 -6.01
N CYS A 388 2.93 -38.86 -7.06
CA CYS A 388 4.28 -39.41 -7.00
C CYS A 388 5.37 -38.34 -7.14
N ARG A 389 5.03 -37.20 -7.77
CA ARG A 389 5.98 -36.14 -8.16
C ARG A 389 6.19 -35.07 -7.09
N ASN A 390 5.17 -34.75 -6.29
CA ASN A 390 5.29 -33.73 -5.25
C ASN A 390 5.81 -34.34 -3.94
N VAL A 391 7.12 -34.19 -3.69
CA VAL A 391 7.81 -34.68 -2.50
C VAL A 391 7.20 -34.16 -1.19
N TRP A 392 6.65 -32.94 -1.20
CA TRP A 392 6.02 -32.30 -0.03
C TRP A 392 4.57 -32.73 0.20
N PHE A 393 3.92 -33.43 -0.74
CA PHE A 393 2.49 -33.77 -0.62
C PHE A 393 2.18 -34.71 0.55
N ARG A 394 3.14 -35.55 0.96
CA ARG A 394 3.03 -36.40 2.18
C ARG A 394 3.17 -35.58 3.47
N GLU A 395 3.97 -34.51 3.45
CA GLU A 395 4.18 -33.60 4.57
C GLU A 395 2.89 -32.77 4.80
N PHE A 396 2.35 -32.20 3.72
CA PHE A 396 1.02 -31.59 3.65
C PHE A 396 -0.09 -32.50 4.19
N TRP A 397 -0.24 -33.72 3.67
CA TRP A 397 -1.33 -34.63 4.07
C TRP A 397 -1.28 -35.00 5.56
N SER A 398 -0.07 -35.13 6.10
CA SER A 398 0.16 -35.39 7.53
C SER A 398 -0.29 -34.22 8.40
N GLN A 399 0.02 -32.99 7.98
CA GLN A 399 -0.36 -31.76 8.67
C GLN A 399 -1.88 -31.54 8.64
N HIS A 400 -2.46 -31.51 7.43
CA HIS A 400 -3.87 -31.20 7.19
C HIS A 400 -4.81 -32.17 7.93
N HIS A 401 -4.57 -33.48 7.81
CA HIS A 401 -5.36 -34.52 8.48
C HIS A 401 -4.86 -34.89 9.90
N LYS A 402 -3.82 -34.21 10.40
CA LYS A 402 -3.24 -34.39 11.75
C LYS A 402 -2.89 -35.86 12.04
N CYS A 403 -2.26 -36.49 11.05
CA CYS A 403 -1.92 -37.90 11.02
C CYS A 403 -0.42 -38.11 10.72
N THR A 404 0.06 -39.35 10.78
CA THR A 404 1.44 -39.69 10.40
C THR A 404 1.52 -40.92 9.51
N PHE A 405 2.48 -40.93 8.58
CA PHE A 405 2.89 -42.11 7.81
C PHE A 405 3.93 -42.99 8.55
N GLY A 406 4.43 -42.54 9.71
CA GLY A 406 5.45 -43.23 10.51
C GLY A 406 4.97 -44.50 11.23
N GLY A 407 5.93 -45.27 11.75
CA GLY A 407 5.70 -46.59 12.37
C GLY A 407 5.33 -46.56 13.86
N SER A 408 4.54 -47.56 14.26
CA SER A 408 4.03 -47.83 15.63
C SER A 408 3.07 -46.81 16.25
N THR A 409 1.86 -47.27 16.58
CA THR A 409 0.68 -46.48 16.98
C THR A 409 0.72 -45.98 18.44
N SER A 410 1.90 -45.70 19.03
CA SER A 410 2.08 -45.85 20.49
C SER A 410 2.97 -44.82 21.20
N GLN A 411 3.11 -43.57 20.72
CA GLN A 411 3.83 -42.52 21.48
C GLN A 411 3.08 -41.20 21.70
N PHE A 412 2.25 -40.72 20.75
CA PHE A 412 1.56 -39.41 20.89
C PHE A 412 0.06 -39.41 20.56
N GLY A 413 -0.56 -40.57 20.31
CA GLY A 413 -1.99 -40.68 20.03
C GLY A 413 -2.44 -40.14 18.66
N LEU A 414 -1.52 -39.68 17.81
CA LEU A 414 -1.83 -39.30 16.42
C LEU A 414 -2.34 -40.50 15.62
N LYS A 415 -3.31 -40.23 14.73
CA LYS A 415 -3.85 -41.20 13.77
C LYS A 415 -2.77 -41.58 12.76
N ARG A 416 -2.73 -42.83 12.31
CA ARG A 416 -1.98 -43.20 11.09
C ARG A 416 -2.71 -42.66 9.85
N CYS A 417 -1.99 -42.00 8.94
CA CYS A 417 -2.54 -41.61 7.64
C CYS A 417 -2.83 -42.87 6.81
N THR A 418 -4.02 -42.96 6.21
CA THR A 418 -4.38 -44.06 5.30
C THR A 418 -4.17 -43.73 3.83
N GLY A 419 -4.10 -42.44 3.48
CA GLY A 419 -4.17 -41.95 2.11
C GLY A 419 -5.62 -41.82 1.63
N ASP A 420 -6.50 -42.73 2.03
CA ASP A 420 -7.94 -42.70 1.72
C ASP A 420 -8.74 -41.55 2.40
N GLU A 421 -8.11 -40.63 3.14
CA GLU A 421 -8.80 -39.51 3.79
C GLU A 421 -9.56 -38.59 2.79
N ILE A 422 -10.58 -37.88 3.29
CA ILE A 422 -11.41 -36.96 2.52
C ILE A 422 -10.92 -35.53 2.77
N MET A 423 -10.56 -34.83 1.69
CA MET A 423 -10.20 -33.41 1.68
C MET A 423 -11.45 -32.56 1.99
N ASN A 424 -11.69 -32.31 3.28
CA ASN A 424 -12.71 -31.38 3.76
C ASN A 424 -12.13 -29.96 3.78
N GLU A 425 -12.98 -28.94 3.86
CA GLU A 425 -12.57 -27.54 4.03
C GLU A 425 -11.62 -26.99 2.92
N TYR A 426 -11.59 -27.64 1.75
CA TYR A 426 -10.89 -27.11 0.58
C TYR A 426 -11.58 -25.84 0.04
N ASP A 427 -10.82 -24.74 -0.02
CA ASP A 427 -11.08 -23.60 -0.89
C ASP A 427 -9.89 -23.39 -1.84
N GLN A 428 -10.14 -22.79 -3.01
CA GLN A 428 -9.10 -22.56 -4.04
C GLN A 428 -8.31 -21.30 -3.70
N GLU A 429 -6.99 -21.43 -3.52
CA GLU A 429 -6.14 -20.27 -3.21
C GLU A 429 -6.14 -19.30 -4.39
N GLY A 430 -6.44 -18.03 -4.11
CA GLY A 430 -6.81 -17.06 -5.13
C GLY A 430 -5.70 -16.59 -6.08
N LEU A 431 -4.46 -17.09 -5.96
CA LEU A 431 -3.41 -16.90 -6.96
C LEU A 431 -3.14 -18.15 -7.82
N VAL A 432 -3.85 -19.26 -7.59
CA VAL A 432 -3.87 -20.44 -8.49
C VAL A 432 -4.09 -20.06 -9.97
N PRO A 433 -5.07 -19.20 -10.34
CA PRO A 433 -5.26 -18.81 -11.74
C PRO A 433 -4.05 -18.07 -12.31
N PHE A 434 -3.41 -17.21 -11.52
CA PHE A 434 -2.21 -16.47 -11.92
C PHE A 434 -0.97 -17.36 -12.02
N VAL A 435 -0.88 -18.47 -11.28
CA VAL A 435 0.17 -19.48 -11.51
C VAL A 435 -0.05 -20.16 -12.87
N VAL A 436 -1.28 -20.58 -13.17
CA VAL A 436 -1.62 -21.22 -14.45
C VAL A 436 -1.34 -20.26 -15.61
N ASP A 437 -1.82 -19.02 -15.54
CA ASP A 437 -1.60 -18.02 -16.59
C ASP A 437 -0.10 -17.66 -16.76
N ALA A 438 0.73 -17.75 -15.71
CA ALA A 438 2.19 -17.61 -15.84
C ALA A 438 2.83 -18.79 -16.61
N VAL A 439 2.39 -20.03 -16.36
CA VAL A 439 2.86 -21.20 -17.12
C VAL A 439 2.44 -21.09 -18.59
N TYR A 440 1.17 -20.75 -18.85
CA TYR A 440 0.67 -20.56 -20.22
C TYR A 440 1.36 -19.40 -20.93
N ALA A 441 1.64 -18.26 -20.28
CA ALA A 441 2.38 -17.15 -20.88
C ALA A 441 3.82 -17.55 -21.27
N MET A 442 4.51 -18.34 -20.43
CA MET A 442 5.83 -18.87 -20.77
C MET A 442 5.76 -19.88 -21.92
N ALA A 443 4.76 -20.77 -21.93
CA ALA A 443 4.55 -21.74 -23.00
C ALA A 443 4.21 -21.07 -24.34
N HIS A 444 3.34 -20.06 -24.37
CA HIS A 444 3.06 -19.26 -25.56
C HIS A 444 4.30 -18.51 -26.05
N ALA A 445 5.18 -18.03 -25.17
CA ALA A 445 6.42 -17.38 -25.57
C ALA A 445 7.42 -18.36 -26.22
N VAL A 446 7.57 -19.57 -25.66
CA VAL A 446 8.40 -20.62 -26.25
C VAL A 446 7.81 -21.15 -27.55
N HIS A 447 6.48 -21.28 -27.64
CA HIS A 447 5.79 -21.67 -28.87
C HIS A 447 6.05 -20.65 -29.98
N ASN A 448 5.78 -19.37 -29.74
CA ASN A 448 6.04 -18.31 -30.72
C ASN A 448 7.53 -18.25 -31.13
N TYR A 449 8.46 -18.48 -30.20
CA TYR A 449 9.89 -18.59 -30.51
C TYR A 449 10.17 -19.77 -31.46
N ILE A 450 9.68 -20.98 -31.17
CA ILE A 450 9.86 -22.16 -32.04
C ILE A 450 9.22 -21.89 -33.42
N ASP A 451 8.06 -21.25 -33.43
CA ASP A 451 7.28 -20.99 -34.63
C ASP A 451 7.99 -19.98 -35.55
N ASP A 452 8.70 -18.98 -35.01
CA ASP A 452 9.47 -18.01 -35.81
C ASP A 452 10.91 -18.49 -36.11
N GLU A 453 11.62 -19.06 -35.13
CA GLU A 453 13.04 -19.42 -35.25
C GLU A 453 13.29 -20.83 -35.82
N CYS A 454 12.38 -21.79 -35.66
CA CYS A 454 12.49 -23.14 -36.22
C CYS A 454 11.56 -23.32 -37.43
N VAL A 455 10.25 -23.12 -37.25
CA VAL A 455 9.22 -23.47 -38.25
C VAL A 455 9.28 -22.56 -39.48
N LYS A 456 9.11 -21.24 -39.30
CA LYS A 456 9.10 -20.27 -40.41
C LYS A 456 10.47 -20.10 -41.06
N ALA A 457 11.55 -20.33 -40.32
CA ALA A 457 12.92 -20.27 -40.82
C ALA A 457 13.29 -21.46 -41.73
N GLU A 458 12.77 -22.65 -41.46
CA GLU A 458 13.16 -23.90 -42.13
C GLU A 458 12.07 -24.47 -43.06
N GLY A 459 10.82 -24.01 -42.94
CA GLY A 459 9.68 -24.48 -43.73
C GLY A 459 9.14 -25.85 -43.31
N THR A 460 9.32 -26.22 -42.04
CA THR A 460 9.06 -27.54 -41.46
C THR A 460 7.74 -27.56 -40.65
N MET A 461 7.45 -28.67 -39.98
CA MET A 461 6.38 -28.75 -38.96
C MET A 461 6.92 -28.30 -37.60
N HIS A 462 6.05 -27.92 -36.66
CA HIS A 462 6.43 -27.55 -35.29
C HIS A 462 7.26 -28.66 -34.63
N HIS A 463 8.52 -28.34 -34.35
CA HIS A 463 9.56 -29.25 -33.85
C HIS A 463 10.65 -28.45 -33.11
N LEU A 464 11.39 -29.14 -32.24
CA LEU A 464 12.52 -28.57 -31.51
C LEU A 464 13.77 -28.49 -32.42
N CYS A 465 14.20 -27.28 -32.81
CA CYS A 465 15.44 -27.09 -33.58
C CYS A 465 16.66 -26.74 -32.69
N ASP A 466 17.87 -26.90 -33.22
CA ASP A 466 19.15 -26.70 -32.51
C ASP A 466 19.27 -25.32 -31.82
N LYS A 467 18.58 -24.28 -32.32
CA LYS A 467 18.55 -22.94 -31.71
C LYS A 467 17.93 -22.90 -30.30
N LEU A 468 17.17 -23.93 -29.92
CA LEU A 468 16.58 -24.05 -28.58
C LEU A 468 17.46 -24.89 -27.62
N ALA A 469 18.51 -25.55 -28.11
CA ALA A 469 19.37 -26.41 -27.32
C ALA A 469 20.62 -25.66 -26.83
N PRO A 470 20.96 -25.69 -25.53
CA PRO A 470 20.26 -26.37 -24.43
C PRO A 470 19.11 -25.52 -23.84
N ALA A 471 19.06 -24.22 -24.14
CA ALA A 471 17.95 -23.29 -23.86
C ALA A 471 18.04 -22.10 -24.84
N PRO A 472 16.94 -21.40 -25.17
CA PRO A 472 16.99 -20.21 -26.03
C PRO A 472 17.79 -19.07 -25.38
N PRO A 473 18.40 -18.16 -26.17
CA PRO A 473 18.98 -16.93 -25.64
C PRO A 473 17.91 -16.10 -24.92
N GLY A 474 17.98 -16.02 -23.59
CA GLY A 474 16.88 -15.46 -22.78
C GLY A 474 16.54 -14.00 -23.08
N GLN A 475 17.47 -13.22 -23.66
CA GLN A 475 17.21 -11.86 -24.17
C GLN A 475 16.27 -11.82 -25.38
N HIS A 476 16.24 -12.89 -26.19
CA HIS A 476 15.26 -13.07 -27.28
C HIS A 476 13.94 -13.60 -26.70
N LEU A 477 13.99 -14.65 -25.86
CA LEU A 477 12.77 -15.21 -25.22
C LEU A 477 11.99 -14.14 -24.43
N LEU A 478 12.67 -13.22 -23.75
CA LEU A 478 12.05 -12.10 -23.04
C LEU A 478 11.21 -11.19 -23.97
N GLN A 479 11.58 -11.05 -25.25
CA GLN A 479 10.80 -10.28 -26.22
C GLN A 479 9.52 -11.04 -26.59
N TYR A 480 9.59 -12.36 -26.81
CA TYR A 480 8.42 -13.19 -27.02
C TYR A 480 7.50 -13.18 -25.79
N ILE A 481 8.05 -13.30 -24.56
CA ILE A 481 7.28 -13.21 -23.30
C ILE A 481 6.51 -11.89 -23.22
N ARG A 482 7.15 -10.74 -23.47
CA ARG A 482 6.47 -9.43 -23.39
C ARG A 482 5.49 -9.17 -24.54
N ASN A 483 5.62 -9.89 -25.66
CA ASN A 483 4.75 -9.77 -26.83
C ASN A 483 3.62 -10.80 -26.89
N VAL A 484 3.49 -11.76 -25.95
CA VAL A 484 2.34 -12.67 -25.96
C VAL A 484 1.04 -11.90 -25.71
N THR A 485 -0.04 -12.34 -26.33
CA THR A 485 -1.41 -11.93 -26.00
C THR A 485 -2.31 -13.14 -26.24
N PHE A 486 -2.95 -13.62 -25.17
CA PHE A 486 -3.82 -14.80 -25.19
C PHE A 486 -4.93 -14.65 -24.15
N VAL A 487 -5.95 -15.51 -24.21
CA VAL A 487 -6.99 -15.59 -23.16
C VAL A 487 -6.59 -16.70 -22.19
N GLY A 488 -6.35 -16.34 -20.94
CA GLY A 488 -6.00 -17.26 -19.85
C GLY A 488 -7.16 -18.16 -19.43
N ARG A 489 -6.89 -19.18 -18.61
CA ARG A 489 -7.92 -20.19 -18.22
C ARG A 489 -9.05 -19.62 -17.35
N GLN A 490 -8.88 -18.41 -16.82
CA GLN A 490 -9.89 -17.64 -16.09
C GLN A 490 -10.69 -16.64 -16.97
N GLU A 491 -10.67 -16.81 -18.30
CA GLU A 491 -11.38 -15.96 -19.30
C GLU A 491 -10.87 -14.51 -19.42
N THR A 492 -9.67 -14.21 -18.90
CA THR A 492 -9.04 -12.89 -19.00
C THR A 492 -7.99 -12.82 -20.11
N GLU A 493 -7.96 -11.71 -20.86
CA GLU A 493 -6.83 -11.36 -21.74
C GLU A 493 -5.56 -11.13 -20.91
N ILE A 494 -4.52 -11.91 -21.16
CA ILE A 494 -3.18 -11.76 -20.58
C ILE A 494 -2.28 -11.08 -21.63
N ARG A 495 -1.82 -9.87 -21.31
CA ARG A 495 -0.88 -9.06 -22.10
C ARG A 495 0.00 -8.22 -21.16
N PHE A 496 1.22 -7.92 -21.57
CA PHE A 496 2.19 -7.15 -20.78
C PHE A 496 2.37 -5.72 -21.32
N ASN A 497 2.79 -4.79 -20.46
CA ASN A 497 3.24 -3.45 -20.86
C ASN A 497 4.75 -3.43 -21.21
N SER A 498 5.30 -2.23 -21.50
CA SER A 498 6.75 -2.03 -21.73
C SER A 498 7.63 -2.59 -20.61
N ASP A 499 7.10 -2.57 -19.40
CA ASP A 499 7.78 -2.91 -18.16
C ASP A 499 7.46 -4.38 -17.76
N GLY A 500 7.01 -5.21 -18.70
CA GLY A 500 6.74 -6.63 -18.46
C GLY A 500 5.67 -6.89 -17.38
N ASP A 501 4.88 -5.88 -17.02
CA ASP A 501 3.84 -5.96 -16.02
C ASP A 501 2.48 -6.17 -16.70
N ALA A 502 1.67 -7.08 -16.17
CA ALA A 502 0.29 -7.25 -16.63
C ALA A 502 -0.59 -6.05 -16.26
N TYR A 503 -1.59 -5.80 -17.10
CA TYR A 503 -2.56 -4.72 -16.91
C TYR A 503 -3.51 -5.00 -15.74
N GLY A 504 -3.79 -3.97 -14.93
CA GLY A 504 -4.66 -4.10 -13.76
C GLY A 504 -6.12 -4.33 -14.11
N TYR A 505 -6.70 -5.41 -13.57
CA TYR A 505 -8.13 -5.63 -13.50
C TYR A 505 -8.49 -6.00 -12.05
N TYR A 506 -9.33 -5.20 -11.41
CA TYR A 506 -9.78 -5.39 -10.03
C TYR A 506 -11.31 -5.40 -9.94
N ASN A 507 -11.85 -6.24 -9.07
CA ASN A 507 -13.22 -6.15 -8.59
C ASN A 507 -13.26 -5.27 -7.33
N ILE A 508 -14.34 -4.51 -7.18
CA ILE A 508 -14.56 -3.59 -6.07
C ILE A 508 -15.77 -4.09 -5.29
N TYR A 509 -15.54 -4.41 -4.02
CA TYR A 509 -16.53 -4.92 -3.10
C TYR A 509 -16.84 -3.89 -2.02
N GLN A 510 -18.02 -3.98 -1.45
CA GLN A 510 -18.34 -3.36 -0.17
C GLN A 510 -18.84 -4.43 0.80
N TYR A 511 -18.36 -4.37 2.05
CA TYR A 511 -18.85 -5.23 3.12
C TYR A 511 -20.17 -4.67 3.65
N GLN A 512 -21.27 -5.30 3.24
CA GLN A 512 -22.63 -4.81 3.45
C GLN A 512 -23.41 -5.70 4.41
N ARG A 513 -24.39 -5.11 5.08
CA ARG A 513 -25.36 -5.81 5.90
C ARG A 513 -26.65 -6.07 5.13
N ASN A 514 -27.00 -7.34 5.00
CA ASN A 514 -28.23 -7.82 4.36
C ASN A 514 -29.44 -7.63 5.29
N GLU A 515 -30.65 -7.72 4.74
CA GLU A 515 -31.90 -7.45 5.46
C GLU A 515 -32.17 -8.44 6.61
N GLU A 516 -31.64 -9.66 6.50
CA GLU A 516 -31.61 -10.67 7.58
C GLU A 516 -30.60 -10.34 8.71
N GLY A 517 -29.86 -9.24 8.60
CA GLY A 517 -28.84 -8.80 9.55
C GLY A 517 -27.47 -9.48 9.41
N ARG A 518 -27.32 -10.45 8.49
CA ARG A 518 -26.04 -11.08 8.08
C ARG A 518 -25.16 -10.10 7.29
N PHE A 519 -23.84 -10.27 7.34
CA PHE A 519 -22.88 -9.43 6.61
C PHE A 519 -22.21 -10.23 5.47
N ASP A 520 -21.97 -9.60 4.32
CA ASP A 520 -21.36 -10.22 3.14
C ASP A 520 -20.68 -9.19 2.20
N TYR A 521 -19.79 -9.65 1.31
CA TYR A 521 -19.12 -8.80 0.32
C TYR A 521 -19.94 -8.66 -0.97
N THR A 522 -20.61 -7.53 -1.14
CA THR A 522 -21.33 -7.21 -2.38
C THR A 522 -20.38 -6.54 -3.38
N ARG A 523 -20.27 -7.06 -4.60
CA ARG A 523 -19.52 -6.41 -5.69
C ARG A 523 -20.28 -5.16 -6.15
N ILE A 524 -19.72 -3.98 -5.88
CA ILE A 524 -20.27 -2.67 -6.26
C ILE A 524 -19.61 -2.08 -7.52
N GLY A 525 -18.55 -2.70 -8.04
CA GLY A 525 -17.86 -2.21 -9.23
C GLY A 525 -16.67 -3.04 -9.69
N SER A 526 -15.92 -2.46 -10.63
CA SER A 526 -14.65 -2.96 -11.15
C SER A 526 -13.78 -1.82 -11.68
N TRP A 527 -12.46 -2.01 -11.68
CA TRP A 527 -11.50 -1.14 -12.34
C TRP A 527 -10.72 -1.95 -13.38
N LYS A 528 -10.73 -1.51 -14.65
CA LYS A 528 -9.89 -2.07 -15.73
C LYS A 528 -9.41 -0.90 -16.59
N GLU A 529 -8.29 -0.29 -16.20
CA GLU A 529 -7.76 0.98 -16.75
C GLU A 529 -8.69 2.22 -16.54
N ILE A 530 -9.97 2.00 -16.24
CA ILE A 530 -11.01 2.98 -15.91
C ILE A 530 -11.87 2.41 -14.76
N LEU A 531 -12.24 3.23 -13.78
CA LEU A 531 -13.22 2.88 -12.75
C LEU A 531 -14.66 2.76 -13.29
N THR A 532 -15.33 1.67 -12.91
CA THR A 532 -16.78 1.46 -13.04
C THR A 532 -17.36 1.14 -11.66
N LEU A 533 -18.14 2.06 -11.09
CA LEU A 533 -18.70 1.94 -9.73
C LEU A 533 -20.19 2.31 -9.72
N ASP A 534 -21.04 1.41 -9.25
CA ASP A 534 -22.46 1.72 -9.04
C ASP A 534 -22.68 2.25 -7.61
N ILE A 535 -22.76 3.57 -7.50
CA ILE A 535 -23.00 4.27 -6.24
C ILE A 535 -24.36 3.86 -5.63
N ASN A 536 -25.36 3.47 -6.43
CA ASN A 536 -26.67 3.06 -5.93
C ASN A 536 -26.64 1.70 -5.23
N MET A 537 -25.68 0.84 -5.58
CA MET A 537 -25.45 -0.43 -4.87
C MET A 537 -24.75 -0.22 -3.53
N THR A 538 -24.15 0.94 -3.25
CA THR A 538 -23.49 1.19 -1.95
C THR A 538 -24.50 1.25 -0.81
N ARG A 539 -24.13 0.68 0.35
CA ARG A 539 -24.88 0.77 1.61
C ARG A 539 -24.00 1.40 2.67
N TRP A 540 -24.56 2.37 3.39
CA TRP A 540 -23.91 3.12 4.47
C TRP A 540 -24.78 3.06 5.72
N THR A 541 -24.23 3.43 6.88
CA THR A 541 -24.97 3.45 8.16
C THR A 541 -26.23 4.34 8.15
N GLY A 542 -26.31 5.33 7.23
CA GLY A 542 -27.51 6.15 7.03
C GLY A 542 -28.56 5.57 6.07
N GLY A 543 -28.19 4.58 5.25
CA GLY A 543 -29.01 4.01 4.19
C GLY A 543 -28.23 3.72 2.90
N PRO A 544 -28.91 3.26 1.83
CA PRO A 544 -28.29 3.01 0.53
C PRO A 544 -28.04 4.30 -0.28
N GLY A 545 -27.12 4.23 -1.23
CA GLY A 545 -26.94 5.21 -2.29
C GLY A 545 -26.21 6.52 -1.91
N GLU A 546 -26.03 7.36 -2.94
CA GLU A 546 -25.21 8.59 -2.90
C GLU A 546 -25.56 9.55 -1.75
N ALA A 547 -26.86 9.72 -1.47
CA ALA A 547 -27.34 10.62 -0.43
C ALA A 547 -26.86 10.27 0.99
N ASN A 548 -26.38 9.03 1.21
CA ASN A 548 -25.93 8.51 2.49
C ASN A 548 -24.41 8.36 2.61
N ILE A 549 -23.62 8.74 1.59
CA ILE A 549 -22.16 8.69 1.63
C ILE A 549 -21.64 9.57 2.80
N PRO A 550 -20.87 9.02 3.75
CA PRO A 550 -20.29 9.80 4.84
C PRO A 550 -19.31 10.86 4.29
N ARG A 551 -19.52 12.13 4.62
CA ARG A 551 -18.63 13.22 4.17
C ARG A 551 -17.25 13.12 4.81
N SER A 552 -16.21 13.25 4.00
CA SER A 552 -14.80 13.22 4.41
C SER A 552 -14.05 14.43 3.82
N THR A 553 -14.19 15.56 4.49
CA THR A 553 -13.77 16.90 4.03
C THR A 553 -13.35 17.75 5.24
N CYS A 554 -12.17 18.37 5.20
CA CYS A 554 -11.65 19.11 6.37
C CYS A 554 -12.49 20.35 6.72
N SER A 555 -12.85 21.13 5.69
CA SER A 555 -13.63 22.37 5.79
C SER A 555 -14.72 22.41 4.73
N ASP A 556 -15.88 22.95 5.07
CA ASP A 556 -16.96 23.25 4.12
C ASP A 556 -16.63 24.48 3.24
N ASN A 557 -17.34 24.61 2.12
CA ASN A 557 -17.30 25.82 1.30
C ASN A 557 -17.79 27.02 2.12
N CYS A 558 -17.06 28.14 2.07
CA CYS A 558 -17.41 29.32 2.86
C CYS A 558 -18.71 29.98 2.39
N PRO A 559 -19.54 30.51 3.31
CA PRO A 559 -20.73 31.27 2.96
C PRO A 559 -20.35 32.60 2.29
N LEU A 560 -21.30 33.18 1.54
CA LEU A 560 -21.10 34.45 0.85
C LEU A 560 -20.63 35.57 1.80
N GLY A 561 -19.79 36.47 1.28
CA GLY A 561 -19.16 37.54 2.06
C GLY A 561 -18.04 37.11 3.01
N HIS A 562 -17.60 35.84 2.93
CA HIS A 562 -16.45 35.31 3.66
C HIS A 562 -15.36 34.84 2.70
N VAL A 563 -14.11 34.85 3.17
CA VAL A 563 -12.91 34.37 2.47
C VAL A 563 -12.31 33.14 3.16
N ARG A 564 -11.61 32.30 2.38
CA ARG A 564 -10.91 31.12 2.89
C ARG A 564 -9.55 31.50 3.48
N ASN A 565 -9.43 31.49 4.79
CA ASN A 565 -8.14 31.57 5.49
C ASN A 565 -7.58 30.15 5.69
N PHE A 566 -6.63 29.75 4.83
CA PHE A 566 -6.02 28.42 4.84
C PHE A 566 -5.13 28.19 6.07
N GLN A 567 -5.19 26.98 6.62
CA GLN A 567 -4.38 26.48 7.74
C GLN A 567 -3.49 25.33 7.26
N ASP A 568 -4.10 24.34 6.59
CA ASP A 568 -3.44 23.28 5.81
C ASP A 568 -3.93 23.37 4.34
N ALA A 569 -3.28 22.65 3.41
CA ALA A 569 -3.60 22.72 1.98
C ALA A 569 -5.08 22.49 1.61
N CYS A 570 -5.80 21.63 2.35
CA CYS A 570 -7.25 21.41 2.20
C CYS A 570 -8.09 21.83 3.43
N CYS A 571 -7.51 22.55 4.40
CA CYS A 571 -8.20 22.99 5.62
C CYS A 571 -8.16 24.52 5.70
N TRP A 572 -9.34 25.16 5.69
CA TRP A 572 -9.48 26.60 5.84
C TRP A 572 -10.55 26.97 6.88
N SER A 573 -10.37 28.12 7.52
CA SER A 573 -11.40 28.79 8.33
C SER A 573 -12.03 29.93 7.53
N CYS A 574 -13.35 30.06 7.57
CA CYS A 574 -14.07 31.12 6.86
C CYS A 574 -14.04 32.43 7.66
N MET A 575 -13.39 33.46 7.14
CA MET A 575 -13.32 34.79 7.76
C MET A 575 -14.23 35.77 7.03
N SER A 576 -15.07 36.50 7.75
CA SER A 576 -15.95 37.52 7.15
C SER A 576 -15.15 38.75 6.72
N CYS A 577 -15.46 39.29 5.53
CA CYS A 577 -14.95 40.61 5.14
C CYS A 577 -15.61 41.72 5.99
N SER A 578 -14.93 42.86 6.12
CA SER A 578 -15.45 44.05 6.81
C SER A 578 -16.74 44.59 6.19
N GLU A 579 -17.47 45.47 6.88
CA GLU A 579 -18.72 46.06 6.37
C GLU A 579 -18.55 46.96 5.15
N THR A 580 -17.32 47.41 4.87
CA THR A 580 -16.95 48.24 3.72
C THR A 580 -16.32 47.43 2.56
N ALA A 581 -16.19 46.11 2.70
CA ALA A 581 -15.49 45.26 1.74
C ALA A 581 -16.38 44.16 1.13
N TYR A 582 -16.06 43.80 -0.11
CA TYR A 582 -16.65 42.68 -0.85
C TYR A 582 -15.60 41.59 -1.11
N VAL A 583 -16.05 40.36 -1.37
CA VAL A 583 -15.21 39.21 -1.73
C VAL A 583 -14.94 39.23 -3.23
N TYR A 584 -13.68 39.11 -3.60
CA TYR A 584 -13.23 38.89 -4.97
C TYR A 584 -12.02 37.96 -4.96
N ASN A 585 -12.08 36.83 -5.68
CA ASN A 585 -11.01 35.81 -5.75
C ASN A 585 -10.42 35.42 -4.38
N ASP A 586 -11.28 35.08 -3.41
CA ASP A 586 -10.92 34.75 -2.01
C ASP A 586 -10.17 35.87 -1.24
N THR A 587 -10.15 37.12 -1.73
CA THR A 587 -9.63 38.29 -1.01
C THR A 587 -10.71 39.34 -0.76
N CYS A 588 -10.61 40.06 0.36
CA CYS A 588 -11.52 41.15 0.72
C CYS A 588 -11.03 42.48 0.10
N HIS A 589 -11.81 43.07 -0.80
CA HIS A 589 -11.53 44.37 -1.42
C HIS A 589 -12.48 45.45 -0.89
N ILE A 590 -11.94 46.60 -0.50
CA ILE A 590 -12.73 47.73 0.03
C ILE A 590 -13.40 48.49 -1.13
N CYS A 591 -14.66 48.89 -0.97
CA CYS A 591 -15.38 49.71 -1.95
C CYS A 591 -14.87 51.16 -2.00
N GLU A 592 -14.97 51.80 -3.18
CA GLU A 592 -14.62 53.22 -3.34
C GLU A 592 -15.54 54.16 -2.52
N PRO A 593 -15.07 55.34 -2.11
CA PRO A 593 -15.91 56.33 -1.42
C PRO A 593 -17.20 56.66 -2.17
N GLY A 594 -18.35 56.56 -1.48
CA GLY A 594 -19.69 56.69 -2.08
C GLY A 594 -20.28 55.38 -2.60
N TRP A 595 -19.57 54.26 -2.45
CA TRP A 595 -20.06 52.90 -2.68
C TRP A 595 -19.96 52.07 -1.39
N ALA A 596 -20.86 51.10 -1.24
CA ALA A 596 -20.87 50.12 -0.15
C ALA A 596 -21.08 48.72 -0.75
N PRO A 597 -20.65 47.63 -0.10
CA PRO A 597 -20.94 46.29 -0.59
C PRO A 597 -22.45 45.99 -0.56
N ASP A 598 -22.90 45.10 -1.45
CA ASP A 598 -24.25 44.55 -1.40
C ASP A 598 -24.45 43.57 -0.23
N ILE A 599 -25.70 43.15 0.01
CA ILE A 599 -26.09 42.30 1.15
C ILE A 599 -25.28 40.99 1.21
N TRP A 600 -24.85 40.47 0.05
CA TRP A 600 -24.07 39.24 -0.07
C TRP A 600 -22.54 39.49 -0.12
N LYS A 601 -22.11 40.75 -0.02
CA LYS A 601 -20.73 41.23 -0.16
C LYS A 601 -20.03 40.63 -1.38
N SER A 602 -20.73 40.59 -2.50
CA SER A 602 -20.28 40.13 -3.82
C SER A 602 -19.80 41.27 -4.73
N LYS A 603 -20.30 42.49 -4.51
CA LYS A 603 -20.00 43.67 -5.36
C LYS A 603 -20.29 44.98 -4.63
N CYS A 604 -19.67 46.05 -5.07
CA CYS A 604 -20.00 47.41 -4.62
C CYS A 604 -21.25 47.95 -5.32
N ILE A 605 -22.16 48.55 -4.57
CA ILE A 605 -23.33 49.30 -5.01
C ILE A 605 -23.21 50.77 -4.57
N LYS A 606 -23.69 51.70 -5.41
CA LYS A 606 -23.57 53.14 -5.12
C LYS A 606 -24.57 53.55 -4.04
N VAL A 607 -24.08 54.23 -3.00
CA VAL A 607 -24.91 54.70 -1.90
C VAL A 607 -25.79 55.85 -2.39
N PRO A 608 -27.13 55.82 -2.21
CA PRO A 608 -27.98 56.94 -2.55
C PRO A 608 -27.73 58.11 -1.59
N ALA A 609 -27.62 59.33 -2.12
CA ALA A 609 -27.45 60.51 -1.30
C ALA A 609 -28.78 60.91 -0.64
N GLU A 610 -28.84 60.88 0.70
CA GLU A 610 -29.98 61.40 1.43
C GLU A 610 -30.03 62.93 1.33
N VAL A 611 -30.97 63.43 0.53
CA VAL A 611 -31.29 64.85 0.41
C VAL A 611 -32.52 65.17 1.24
N ILE A 612 -32.48 66.26 2.01
CA ILE A 612 -33.66 66.71 2.77
C ILE A 612 -34.72 67.20 1.77
N HIS A 613 -35.72 66.36 1.51
CA HIS A 613 -36.84 66.73 0.65
C HIS A 613 -37.57 67.97 1.22
N TRP A 614 -37.91 68.91 0.34
CA TRP A 614 -38.64 70.16 0.67
C TRP A 614 -39.99 69.98 1.37
N ARG A 615 -40.55 68.76 1.38
CA ARG A 615 -41.78 68.38 2.09
C ARG A 615 -41.53 67.80 3.50
N SER A 616 -40.27 67.65 3.91
CA SER A 616 -39.89 67.19 5.25
C SER A 616 -40.25 68.26 6.29
N PRO A 617 -40.79 67.90 7.47
CA PRO A 617 -40.98 68.85 8.58
C PRO A 617 -39.72 69.63 8.94
N TRP A 618 -38.56 68.97 8.82
CA TRP A 618 -37.23 69.56 9.06
C TRP A 618 -36.84 70.66 8.06
N ALA A 619 -37.44 70.69 6.87
CA ALA A 619 -37.31 71.79 5.91
C ALA A 619 -38.43 72.83 6.07
N ILE A 620 -39.67 72.38 6.29
CA ILE A 620 -40.85 73.23 6.38
C ILE A 620 -40.79 74.15 7.61
N VAL A 621 -40.38 73.66 8.78
CA VAL A 621 -40.38 74.46 10.02
C VAL A 621 -39.40 75.64 9.94
N PRO A 622 -38.13 75.49 9.54
CA PRO A 622 -37.23 76.62 9.33
C PRO A 622 -37.72 77.61 8.26
N LEU A 623 -38.29 77.12 7.14
CA LEU A 623 -38.86 77.97 6.10
C LEU A 623 -40.06 78.78 6.59
N ALA A 624 -40.95 78.18 7.40
CA ALA A 624 -42.09 78.86 7.99
C ALA A 624 -41.64 79.93 9.02
N PHE A 625 -40.67 79.63 9.87
CA PHE A 625 -40.09 80.61 10.80
C PHE A 625 -39.41 81.76 10.06
N ALA A 626 -38.66 81.49 8.99
CA ALA A 626 -38.06 82.52 8.15
C ALA A 626 -39.13 83.40 7.47
N ALA A 627 -40.19 82.81 6.93
CA ALA A 627 -41.31 83.54 6.34
C ALA A 627 -42.05 84.42 7.35
N ILE A 628 -42.30 83.93 8.57
CA ILE A 628 -42.89 84.71 9.67
C ILE A 628 -41.97 85.87 10.09
N GLY A 629 -40.66 85.63 10.12
CA GLY A 629 -39.65 86.68 10.37
C GLY A 629 -39.68 87.78 9.31
N ILE A 630 -39.72 87.41 8.03
CA ILE A 630 -39.81 88.34 6.89
C ILE A 630 -41.14 89.12 6.91
N LEU A 631 -42.26 88.47 7.22
CA LEU A 631 -43.56 89.15 7.37
C LEU A 631 -43.56 90.12 8.56
N SER A 632 -42.88 89.78 9.65
CA SER A 632 -42.77 90.62 10.85
C SER A 632 -41.91 91.87 10.60
N THR A 633 -40.78 91.74 9.87
CA THR A 633 -39.95 92.90 9.49
C THR A 633 -40.61 93.76 8.42
N LEU A 634 -41.35 93.18 7.48
CA LEU A 634 -42.21 93.93 6.55
C LEU A 634 -43.33 94.69 7.27
N PHE A 635 -43.93 94.10 8.31
CA PHE A 635 -44.97 94.76 9.12
C PHE A 635 -44.42 95.95 9.90
N THR A 636 -43.29 95.81 10.61
CA THR A 636 -42.67 96.93 11.34
C THR A 636 -42.21 98.04 10.39
N PHE A 637 -41.67 97.68 9.22
CA PHE A 637 -41.33 98.64 8.16
C PHE A 637 -42.57 99.36 7.61
N MET A 638 -43.69 98.68 7.37
CA MET A 638 -44.97 99.29 6.98
C MET A 638 -45.52 100.25 8.04
N VAL A 639 -45.46 99.89 9.33
CA VAL A 639 -45.85 100.78 10.42
C VAL A 639 -44.95 102.02 10.48
N PHE A 640 -43.64 101.85 10.29
CA PHE A 640 -42.68 102.96 10.25
C PHE A 640 -42.93 103.91 9.07
N LEU A 641 -43.25 103.39 7.88
CA LEU A 641 -43.65 104.21 6.73
C LEU A 641 -44.99 104.92 6.96
N ARG A 642 -45.99 104.21 7.51
CA ARG A 642 -47.34 104.76 7.74
C ARG A 642 -47.37 105.87 8.78
N ASN A 643 -46.62 105.74 9.87
CA ASN A 643 -46.56 106.78 10.91
C ASN A 643 -45.70 108.00 10.51
N ASN A 644 -44.82 107.89 9.51
CA ASN A 644 -44.04 109.03 9.01
C ASN A 644 -44.83 110.01 8.13
N PHE A 645 -46.08 109.70 7.75
CA PHE A 645 -46.97 110.63 7.03
C PHE A 645 -47.98 111.35 7.95
N GLY A 646 -47.80 111.27 9.27
CA GLY A 646 -48.61 111.97 10.28
C GLY A 646 -47.85 113.10 11.00
N SER A 647 -47.62 114.21 10.30
CA SER A 647 -47.12 115.51 10.84
C SER A 647 -45.88 115.44 11.77
N THR A 648 -44.71 115.66 11.18
CA THR A 648 -43.43 115.90 11.84
C THR A 648 -43.47 117.03 12.88
N ASP A 649 -43.03 116.75 14.11
CA ASP A 649 -42.08 117.57 14.89
C ASP A 649 -41.79 116.86 16.22
N ARG A 650 -40.57 116.38 16.48
CA ARG A 650 -39.41 117.26 16.61
C ARG A 650 -38.10 116.68 16.04
N CYS A 651 -37.59 117.39 15.05
CA CYS A 651 -36.19 117.42 14.61
C CYS A 651 -35.17 117.68 15.76
N ASN A 652 -33.88 117.32 15.67
CA ASN A 652 -33.19 116.39 14.75
C ASN A 652 -31.82 115.96 15.33
N SER A 653 -31.14 115.07 14.61
CA SER A 653 -29.72 114.69 14.70
C SER A 653 -28.71 115.86 14.75
N LEU A 654 -27.52 115.59 15.31
CA LEU A 654 -26.14 115.85 14.84
C LEU A 654 -25.21 115.84 16.08
N ALA A 655 -24.15 115.02 16.20
CA ALA A 655 -22.95 114.82 15.38
C ALA A 655 -21.87 115.91 15.54
N ASN A 656 -20.70 115.49 16.03
CA ASN A 656 -19.37 116.13 16.05
C ASN A 656 -19.08 117.40 16.91
N ASP A 657 -18.29 117.14 17.96
CA ASP A 657 -16.89 117.59 18.15
C ASP A 657 -16.57 118.92 18.88
N ARG A 658 -15.45 118.90 19.64
CA ARG A 658 -14.70 120.02 20.29
C ARG A 658 -15.38 120.80 21.43
N SER A 659 -14.66 121.37 22.42
CA SER A 659 -13.26 121.17 22.87
C SER A 659 -12.94 121.87 24.20
N THR A 660 -11.82 121.46 24.83
CA THR A 660 -11.05 122.10 25.93
C THR A 660 -11.61 121.97 27.37
N GLY A 661 -10.78 121.74 28.39
CA GLY A 661 -9.36 121.34 28.34
C GLY A 661 -8.62 121.51 29.69
N HIS A 662 -7.82 120.52 30.07
CA HIS A 662 -6.81 120.67 31.13
C HIS A 662 -5.59 119.77 30.87
N GLN A 663 -4.42 120.24 31.27
CA GLN A 663 -3.13 119.75 30.80
C GLN A 663 -2.14 119.64 31.96
N ARG A 664 -1.58 118.45 32.19
CA ARG A 664 -0.36 118.23 32.99
C ARG A 664 0.30 116.91 32.62
N ASP A 665 1.57 116.97 32.30
CA ASP A 665 2.46 115.84 32.01
C ASP A 665 2.81 115.10 33.32
N SER A 666 3.03 113.78 33.36
CA SER A 666 4.33 113.21 32.92
C SER A 666 4.37 111.67 32.99
N SER A 667 5.22 111.10 32.13
CA SER A 667 6.04 109.88 32.35
C SER A 667 5.41 108.58 32.90
N LYS A 668 5.18 107.65 31.97
CA LYS A 668 5.70 106.26 31.93
C LYS A 668 5.53 105.28 33.12
N SER A 669 5.10 104.08 32.70
CA SER A 669 5.53 102.74 33.16
C SER A 669 5.04 102.24 34.53
N ILE A 670 4.99 100.89 34.63
CA ILE A 670 4.54 100.08 35.76
C ILE A 670 3.01 100.24 35.95
N ASP A 671 2.16 99.29 35.53
CA ASP A 671 2.05 97.87 35.92
C ASP A 671 1.51 97.71 37.36
N SER A 672 1.01 96.52 37.70
CA SER A 672 0.15 96.20 38.85
C SER A 672 -1.30 96.74 38.69
N SER A 673 -2.42 96.02 38.84
CA SER A 673 -2.86 94.85 39.65
C SER A 673 -4.07 95.30 40.53
N PRO A 674 -4.85 94.41 41.19
CA PRO A 674 -4.57 92.99 41.46
C PRO A 674 -5.70 91.99 41.15
N HIS A 675 -5.27 90.71 41.09
CA HIS A 675 -5.88 89.49 41.66
C HIS A 675 -7.41 89.33 41.73
N LEU A 676 -7.99 88.23 41.23
CA LEU A 676 -7.84 86.83 41.69
C LEU A 676 -8.24 86.58 43.16
N SER A 677 -9.39 85.91 43.34
CA SER A 677 -9.59 84.82 44.31
C SER A 677 -10.63 83.89 43.67
N CYS A 678 -10.39 82.67 43.19
CA CYS A 678 -9.50 81.55 43.58
C CYS A 678 -9.95 80.81 44.85
N ILE A 679 -10.46 79.58 44.62
CA ILE A 679 -10.56 78.37 45.48
C ILE A 679 -11.27 77.35 44.57
N ASN A 680 -10.82 76.11 44.33
CA ASN A 680 -9.62 75.38 44.77
C ASN A 680 -9.28 74.27 43.71
N VAL A 681 -8.00 73.96 43.42
CA VAL A 681 -7.23 72.74 43.87
C VAL A 681 -7.84 71.41 43.35
N PHE A 682 -7.18 70.46 42.66
CA PHE A 682 -5.79 70.11 42.22
C PHE A 682 -5.91 68.87 41.26
N THR A 683 -4.96 68.24 40.52
CA THR A 683 -3.60 68.42 39.93
C THR A 683 -3.32 67.17 39.02
N ASP A 684 -2.23 66.88 38.28
CA ASP A 684 -0.93 67.53 37.94
C ASP A 684 -0.38 66.97 36.58
N ASP A 685 0.47 67.75 35.88
CA ASP A 685 1.84 67.46 35.38
C ASP A 685 2.43 66.00 35.32
N VAL A 686 3.34 65.57 34.40
CA VAL A 686 4.01 66.23 33.24
C VAL A 686 4.77 65.25 32.27
N THR A 687 4.79 65.54 30.96
CA THR A 687 5.75 65.13 29.86
C THR A 687 6.04 63.66 29.42
N SER A 688 6.46 63.56 28.13
CA SER A 688 7.63 62.80 27.61
C SER A 688 7.46 61.51 26.75
N ILE A 689 7.49 61.71 25.43
CA ILE A 689 8.42 61.11 24.42
C ILE A 689 8.77 59.59 24.50
N GLN A 690 8.28 58.87 23.47
CA GLN A 690 8.88 57.76 22.68
C GLN A 690 9.28 56.37 23.25
N TYR A 691 9.00 55.38 22.38
CA TYR A 691 9.71 54.12 22.08
C TYR A 691 9.67 52.89 23.02
N ALA A 692 9.15 51.81 22.40
CA ALA A 692 9.78 50.49 22.27
C ALA A 692 9.72 49.43 23.40
N THR A 693 8.99 48.35 23.07
CA THR A 693 9.36 46.93 23.21
C THR A 693 9.39 46.18 24.55
N HIS A 694 8.77 44.99 24.46
CA HIS A 694 9.19 43.67 24.99
C HIS A 694 8.76 43.15 26.38
N SER A 695 8.23 41.91 26.32
CA SER A 695 8.40 40.79 27.28
C SER A 695 7.54 40.70 28.56
N HIS A 696 6.63 39.71 28.54
CA HIS A 696 6.39 38.65 29.54
C HIS A 696 6.63 38.89 31.05
N VAL A 697 5.66 38.51 31.90
CA VAL A 697 5.60 37.25 32.70
C VAL A 697 4.42 37.33 33.70
N HIS A 698 3.85 36.16 34.05
CA HIS A 698 2.77 35.96 35.03
C HIS A 698 3.14 36.38 36.48
N ILE A 699 2.11 36.52 37.34
CA ILE A 699 1.89 35.62 38.49
C ILE A 699 0.44 35.79 39.02
N VAL A 700 -0.05 34.81 39.78
CA VAL A 700 -1.46 34.61 40.19
C VAL A 700 -1.61 34.71 41.72
N CYS A 701 -2.85 34.72 42.20
CA CYS A 701 -3.33 34.84 43.60
C CYS A 701 -3.41 36.29 44.11
N ILE A 702 -4.41 36.65 44.92
CA ILE A 702 -5.48 35.82 45.53
C ILE A 702 -6.76 35.86 44.70
#